data_AF-A0A928WY86-F1
#
_entry.id   AF-A0A928WY86-F1
#
_cell.length_a   1.000
_cell.length_b   1.000
_cell.length_c   1.000
_cell.angle_alpha   90.00
_cell.angle_beta   90.00
_cell.angle_gamma   90.00
#
_symmetry.space_group_name_H-M   'P 1'
#
loop_
_entity.id
_entity.type
_entity.pdbx_description
1 polymer ?
#
loop_
_entity_poly.entity_id
_entity_poly.type
_entity_poly.pdbx_seq_one_letter_code
_entity_poly.pdbx_strand_id
1 'polypeptide(L)'
;MSRFSTWIDLLQHRAKTQRDQTAYVFLQDGEQETLRLSYQQLDTQARAIAAQLHTLGGQGERALLLYPSGLEFIAAFLGCLYAGVIAVPAYPPRPNQKMTRLSAIVTDADAKLLLTTQGLLQKIESQFSQDLDILHFIATDGIANHQAEHWQKPDISSDTLAFLQYTSGSTGTPKGVMVSHSNLLCNCASMVKALDLRPDSVMVSWLPSFHDMGLILGMLKPLSQGVPTILMPPTAFVQRPLRWLQAISHYRATHSGGPNFAYELCINKVKSEQLDTLDLSSWRCALNGAEPVRRQTLERFTQKFKPYGFRSNALFPCYGMAEATLMISGGLADADPIYSLVEANQLEQNQILEASSNIQSVRSLTGCGRALLDTRVVIADPDTRTQCAPNQVGEIWTSGLSVAQGYWQRPGQTQETFDAHLQDTGEGPFLRTGDLGFLQSGELYITGRLKDVVIIRGRNHYPQDIELTVQQSHPALKPESGAAFAIDMENEEQLVVVQEVRRQALRHLDVAAIAAAIRRAIAEEHDLQVYAIVLLKTASILKTSSGKIQRQACKKGFLMETLNVVGEWRQPMAAPEPAAVSGAASGDASRAAPPTEAIIQAWLEAKLSTLLRMPPQAINPQMSLVQYGLDSLTLVTLASELEEWLGFQLPSQVVYEHPTMAALAHALAHASPDDHQRSSCLVPLQSQGTKPPFFCIHPLAGVVFPYYPLVRVFGHDRPFWALQSVGLEGGSQPLTTIEAMAAHYLEALLQLQPQDPYYLGGWSFGAYVALEMATQLRQQGQRVAKVVLLDTPPLSTNKLTNLVDLTTFFLTSSAPHIWPYVADYAHLRLAGEPSAQAPDLWTFMGLLTPDNIARLIEQESRLMTFRQPALQGLLQVIQANTEAMLNYQPKPYPGKITLFHADPVFGNNRQDAVTGWLKFAMQGTEVYKIPGHHFSLLRSPHVETLARKLNNCLDEV
;
A
#
# COMPACT_ATOMS: atom_id res chain seq x y z
N MET A 1 -29.23 -19.41 16.29
CA MET A 1 -29.40 -20.79 15.77
C MET A 1 -30.48 -20.80 14.71
N SER A 2 -30.22 -21.42 13.55
CA SER A 2 -31.19 -21.58 12.46
C SER A 2 -32.38 -22.43 12.92
N ARG A 3 -33.60 -22.05 12.52
CA ARG A 3 -34.82 -22.85 12.74
C ARG A 3 -34.81 -24.18 11.97
N PHE A 4 -33.95 -24.28 10.95
CA PHE A 4 -33.87 -25.43 10.04
C PHE A 4 -32.52 -26.13 10.19
N SER A 5 -32.52 -27.45 10.08
CA SER A 5 -31.30 -28.28 10.11
C SER A 5 -30.70 -28.48 8.71
N THR A 6 -31.54 -28.46 7.66
CA THR A 6 -31.11 -28.62 6.27
C THR A 6 -31.78 -27.62 5.33
N TRP A 7 -31.24 -27.47 4.12
CA TRP A 7 -31.85 -26.67 3.05
C TRP A 7 -33.11 -27.31 2.47
N ILE A 8 -33.26 -28.63 2.63
CA ILE A 8 -34.49 -29.35 2.29
C ILE A 8 -35.62 -28.83 3.18
N ASP A 9 -35.41 -28.85 4.51
CA ASP A 9 -36.42 -28.42 5.47
C ASP A 9 -36.83 -26.96 5.25
N LEU A 10 -35.84 -26.11 4.93
CA LEU A 10 -36.07 -24.69 4.63
C LEU A 10 -36.95 -24.52 3.39
N LEU A 11 -36.60 -25.12 2.26
CA LEU A 11 -37.36 -24.95 1.02
C LEU A 11 -38.76 -25.57 1.13
N GLN A 12 -38.90 -26.74 1.76
CA GLN A 12 -40.22 -27.34 2.01
C GLN A 12 -41.10 -26.45 2.87
N HIS A 13 -40.52 -25.80 3.90
CA HIS A 13 -41.25 -24.84 4.71
C HIS A 13 -41.74 -23.65 3.87
N ARG A 14 -40.89 -23.10 3.01
CA ARG A 14 -41.25 -21.99 2.11
C ARG A 14 -42.32 -22.41 1.11
N ALA A 15 -42.20 -23.58 0.49
CA ALA A 15 -43.20 -24.10 -0.44
C ALA A 15 -44.58 -24.33 0.20
N LYS A 16 -44.62 -24.65 1.50
CA LYS A 16 -45.87 -24.81 2.26
C LYS A 16 -46.48 -23.47 2.72
N THR A 17 -45.65 -22.53 3.18
CA THR A 17 -46.11 -21.30 3.84
C THR A 17 -46.16 -20.07 2.93
N GLN A 18 -45.39 -20.09 1.83
CA GLN A 18 -45.25 -19.02 0.85
C GLN A 18 -45.43 -19.57 -0.59
N ARG A 19 -46.35 -20.53 -0.74
CA ARG A 19 -46.55 -21.36 -1.93
C ARG A 19 -46.44 -20.59 -3.26
N ASP A 20 -47.31 -19.60 -3.43
CA ASP A 20 -47.47 -18.86 -4.70
C ASP A 20 -46.60 -17.59 -4.75
N GLN A 21 -45.84 -17.30 -3.69
CA GLN A 21 -44.93 -16.15 -3.68
C GLN A 21 -43.76 -16.41 -4.63
N THR A 22 -43.35 -15.35 -5.33
CA THR A 22 -42.22 -15.43 -6.27
C THR A 22 -40.91 -15.59 -5.50
N ALA A 23 -40.16 -16.64 -5.80
CA ALA A 23 -38.81 -16.85 -5.29
C ALA A 23 -37.77 -16.20 -6.24
N TYR A 24 -37.88 -16.47 -7.54
CA TYR A 24 -36.92 -16.00 -8.54
C TYR A 24 -37.59 -15.49 -9.81
N VAL A 25 -37.01 -14.45 -10.39
CA VAL A 25 -37.31 -13.92 -11.73
C VAL A 25 -36.00 -13.87 -12.50
N PHE A 26 -36.03 -14.20 -13.79
CA PHE A 26 -34.86 -14.12 -14.66
C PHE A 26 -35.07 -13.16 -15.83
N LEU A 27 -34.10 -12.28 -16.01
CA LEU A 27 -34.03 -11.29 -17.09
C LEU A 27 -33.04 -11.78 -18.16
N GLN A 28 -33.52 -12.41 -19.23
CA GLN A 28 -32.65 -13.12 -20.19
C GLN A 28 -31.57 -12.24 -20.82
N ASP A 29 -31.89 -11.00 -21.13
CA ASP A 29 -30.98 -9.99 -21.68
C ASP A 29 -30.65 -8.88 -20.67
N GLY A 30 -31.08 -9.04 -19.41
CA GLY A 30 -30.98 -8.06 -18.34
C GLY A 30 -32.10 -7.01 -18.33
N GLU A 31 -33.07 -7.08 -19.25
CA GLU A 31 -34.18 -6.13 -19.35
C GLU A 31 -35.54 -6.85 -19.33
N GLN A 32 -35.70 -7.90 -20.13
CA GLN A 32 -36.97 -8.61 -20.28
C GLN A 32 -37.09 -9.79 -19.32
N GLU A 33 -38.14 -9.79 -18.49
CA GLU A 33 -38.53 -10.96 -17.73
C GLU A 33 -38.98 -12.09 -18.66
N THR A 34 -38.31 -13.24 -18.56
CA THR A 34 -38.63 -14.41 -19.38
C THR A 34 -39.04 -15.63 -18.57
N LEU A 35 -38.51 -15.76 -17.34
CA LEU A 35 -38.80 -16.89 -16.45
C LEU A 35 -39.11 -16.40 -15.05
N ARG A 36 -40.00 -17.12 -14.37
CA ARG A 36 -40.41 -16.88 -12.99
C ARG A 36 -40.63 -18.22 -12.28
N LEU A 37 -40.14 -18.33 -11.05
CA LEU A 37 -40.39 -19.48 -10.18
C LEU A 37 -40.98 -19.01 -8.84
N SER A 38 -42.12 -19.60 -8.48
CA SER A 38 -42.63 -19.58 -7.10
C SER A 38 -41.90 -20.59 -6.22
N TYR A 39 -42.04 -20.47 -4.90
CA TYR A 39 -41.49 -21.46 -3.96
C TYR A 39 -42.05 -22.86 -4.19
N GLN A 40 -43.33 -22.99 -4.53
CA GLN A 40 -43.93 -24.29 -4.84
C GLN A 40 -43.36 -24.92 -6.10
N GLN A 41 -43.21 -24.13 -7.18
CA GLN A 41 -42.65 -24.63 -8.43
C GLN A 41 -41.20 -25.06 -8.24
N LEU A 42 -40.41 -24.28 -7.50
CA LEU A 42 -39.02 -24.60 -7.20
C LEU A 42 -38.88 -25.91 -6.40
N ASP A 43 -39.67 -26.08 -5.33
CA ASP A 43 -39.70 -27.33 -4.56
C ASP A 43 -40.12 -28.54 -5.42
N THR A 44 -41.14 -28.36 -6.27
CA THR A 44 -41.60 -29.42 -7.16
C THR A 44 -40.53 -29.84 -8.15
N GLN A 45 -39.86 -28.87 -8.79
CA GLN A 45 -38.76 -29.15 -9.73
C GLN A 45 -37.57 -29.80 -9.03
N ALA A 46 -37.17 -29.30 -7.85
CA ALA A 46 -36.08 -29.88 -7.06
C ALA A 46 -36.38 -31.34 -6.67
N ARG A 47 -37.60 -31.65 -6.22
CA ARG A 47 -38.04 -33.02 -5.92
C ARG A 47 -38.07 -33.92 -7.15
N ALA A 48 -38.53 -33.42 -8.29
CA ALA A 48 -38.55 -34.19 -9.54
C ALA A 48 -37.13 -34.56 -9.99
N ILE A 49 -36.19 -33.61 -9.94
CA ILE A 49 -34.78 -33.84 -10.22
C ILE A 49 -34.20 -34.86 -9.21
N ALA A 50 -34.51 -34.69 -7.93
CA ALA A 50 -34.01 -35.59 -6.90
C ALA A 50 -34.50 -37.04 -7.07
N ALA A 51 -35.78 -37.23 -7.40
CA ALA A 51 -36.34 -38.55 -7.69
C ALA A 51 -35.60 -39.21 -8.87
N GLN A 52 -35.29 -38.46 -9.93
CA GLN A 52 -34.49 -38.97 -11.04
C GLN A 52 -33.08 -39.38 -10.60
N LEU A 53 -32.41 -38.57 -9.77
CA LEU A 53 -31.08 -38.88 -9.24
C LEU A 53 -31.08 -40.13 -8.35
N HIS A 54 -32.17 -40.38 -7.61
CA HIS A 54 -32.34 -41.62 -6.84
C HIS A 54 -32.40 -42.86 -7.72
N THR A 55 -33.07 -42.81 -8.88
CA THR A 55 -33.11 -43.96 -9.80
C THR A 55 -31.73 -44.35 -10.34
N LEU A 56 -30.78 -43.41 -10.30
CA LEU A 56 -29.40 -43.60 -10.73
C LEU A 56 -28.45 -43.93 -9.57
N GLY A 57 -28.96 -44.12 -8.35
CA GLY A 57 -28.15 -44.38 -7.17
C GLY A 57 -27.27 -43.19 -6.75
N GLY A 58 -27.67 -41.96 -7.07
CA GLY A 58 -26.83 -40.77 -6.88
C GLY A 58 -26.57 -40.33 -5.43
N GLN A 59 -27.25 -40.90 -4.43
CA GLN A 59 -27.07 -40.47 -3.03
C GLN A 59 -25.62 -40.69 -2.57
N GLY A 60 -24.99 -39.65 -2.01
CA GLY A 60 -23.56 -39.64 -1.66
C GLY A 60 -22.61 -39.38 -2.85
N GLU A 61 -23.12 -39.40 -4.07
CA GLU A 61 -22.34 -39.11 -5.27
C GLU A 61 -22.10 -37.61 -5.47
N ARG A 62 -21.13 -37.27 -6.33
CA ARG A 62 -20.85 -35.88 -6.74
C ARG A 62 -21.42 -35.62 -8.12
N ALA A 63 -22.19 -34.54 -8.24
CA ALA A 63 -22.76 -34.08 -9.50
C ALA A 63 -22.09 -32.79 -9.96
N LEU A 64 -21.47 -32.80 -11.14
CA LEU A 64 -21.01 -31.58 -11.80
C LEU A 64 -22.21 -30.83 -12.36
N LEU A 65 -22.39 -29.56 -11.98
CA LEU A 65 -23.47 -28.72 -12.48
C LEU A 65 -22.92 -27.75 -13.52
N LEU A 66 -23.28 -27.96 -14.79
CA LEU A 66 -22.92 -27.09 -15.91
C LEU A 66 -24.18 -26.49 -16.53
N TYR A 67 -24.42 -25.21 -16.27
CA TYR A 67 -25.63 -24.53 -16.72
C TYR A 67 -25.31 -23.19 -17.38
N PRO A 68 -26.12 -22.78 -18.39
CA PRO A 68 -26.19 -21.37 -18.76
C PRO A 68 -26.78 -20.54 -17.60
N SER A 69 -26.69 -19.22 -17.69
CA SER A 69 -27.45 -18.35 -16.77
C SER A 69 -28.95 -18.59 -16.98
N GLY A 70 -29.67 -18.90 -15.89
CA GLY A 70 -31.09 -19.26 -15.91
C GLY A 70 -31.56 -19.75 -14.54
N LEU A 71 -32.84 -20.11 -14.43
CA LEU A 71 -33.44 -20.60 -13.18
C LEU A 71 -33.25 -22.11 -12.98
N GLU A 72 -32.94 -22.83 -14.06
CA GLU A 72 -32.75 -24.29 -14.10
C GLU A 72 -31.60 -24.74 -13.18
N PHE A 73 -30.52 -23.95 -13.12
CA PHE A 73 -29.41 -24.20 -12.19
C PHE A 73 -29.87 -24.27 -10.73
N ILE A 74 -30.82 -23.42 -10.34
CA ILE A 74 -31.29 -23.32 -8.95
C ILE A 74 -32.07 -24.58 -8.58
N ALA A 75 -32.98 -25.00 -9.47
CA ALA A 75 -33.73 -26.25 -9.31
C ALA A 75 -32.80 -27.46 -9.27
N ALA A 76 -31.77 -27.51 -10.12
CA ALA A 76 -30.78 -28.60 -10.14
C ALA A 76 -29.90 -28.64 -8.90
N PHE A 77 -29.41 -27.48 -8.42
CA PHE A 77 -28.63 -27.38 -7.19
C PHE A 77 -29.43 -27.88 -6.00
N LEU A 78 -30.67 -27.40 -5.83
CA LEU A 78 -31.55 -27.86 -4.76
C LEU A 78 -31.97 -29.32 -4.96
N GLY A 79 -32.14 -29.78 -6.20
CA GLY A 79 -32.42 -31.17 -6.54
C GLY A 79 -31.29 -32.12 -6.12
N CYS A 80 -30.03 -31.71 -6.25
CA CYS A 80 -28.91 -32.47 -5.70
C CYS A 80 -29.02 -32.61 -4.18
N LEU A 81 -29.28 -31.51 -3.48
CA LEU A 81 -29.45 -31.53 -2.03
C LEU A 81 -30.63 -32.43 -1.61
N TYR A 82 -31.76 -32.35 -2.32
CA TYR A 82 -32.93 -33.20 -2.10
C TYR A 82 -32.67 -34.68 -2.41
N ALA A 83 -31.65 -35.01 -3.19
CA ALA A 83 -31.22 -36.37 -3.45
C ALA A 83 -30.14 -36.88 -2.48
N GLY A 84 -29.58 -36.01 -1.64
CA GLY A 84 -28.36 -36.32 -0.88
C GLY A 84 -27.12 -36.43 -1.76
N VAL A 85 -27.12 -35.80 -2.93
CA VAL A 85 -26.00 -35.69 -3.88
C VAL A 85 -25.21 -34.42 -3.55
N ILE A 86 -23.88 -34.51 -3.54
CA ILE A 86 -23.01 -33.36 -3.33
C ILE A 86 -22.91 -32.58 -4.64
N ALA A 87 -23.44 -31.35 -4.66
CA ALA A 87 -23.37 -30.52 -5.85
C ALA A 87 -21.94 -30.00 -6.10
N VAL A 88 -21.53 -29.91 -7.36
CA VAL A 88 -20.24 -29.34 -7.77
C VAL A 88 -20.50 -28.27 -8.86
N PRO A 89 -20.85 -27.03 -8.48
CA PRO A 89 -21.08 -25.95 -9.43
C PRO A 89 -19.81 -25.60 -10.21
N ALA A 90 -19.91 -25.56 -11.54
CA ALA A 90 -18.82 -25.15 -12.40
C ALA A 90 -19.34 -24.31 -13.59
N TYR A 91 -18.44 -23.55 -14.21
CA TYR A 91 -18.78 -22.75 -15.38
C TYR A 91 -18.67 -23.61 -16.65
N PRO A 92 -19.66 -23.55 -17.57
CA PRO A 92 -19.57 -24.25 -18.84
C PRO A 92 -18.36 -23.80 -19.69
N PRO A 93 -17.86 -24.67 -20.58
CA PRO A 93 -16.83 -24.33 -21.56
C PRO A 93 -17.15 -23.06 -22.34
N ARG A 94 -16.14 -22.21 -22.60
CA ARG A 94 -16.23 -21.24 -23.71
C ARG A 94 -15.80 -21.90 -25.02
N PRO A 95 -16.39 -21.51 -26.16
CA PRO A 95 -15.87 -21.92 -27.46
C PRO A 95 -14.38 -21.54 -27.54
N ASN A 96 -13.53 -22.53 -27.85
CA ASN A 96 -12.06 -22.40 -27.97
C ASN A 96 -11.24 -22.35 -26.65
N GLN A 97 -11.82 -22.67 -25.50
CA GLN A 97 -11.07 -22.80 -24.24
C GLN A 97 -10.74 -24.28 -23.93
N LYS A 98 -9.50 -24.56 -23.49
CA LYS A 98 -9.09 -25.93 -23.11
C LYS A 98 -9.91 -26.46 -21.92
N MET A 99 -10.37 -27.72 -21.98
CA MET A 99 -11.14 -28.44 -20.94
C MET A 99 -10.37 -28.84 -19.69
N THR A 100 -9.06 -28.61 -19.69
CA THR A 100 -8.15 -29.02 -18.62
C THR A 100 -8.61 -28.64 -17.21
N ARG A 101 -9.27 -27.49 -17.02
CA ARG A 101 -9.81 -27.10 -15.71
C ARG A 101 -11.05 -27.91 -15.31
N LEU A 102 -11.98 -28.15 -16.24
CA LEU A 102 -13.20 -28.91 -15.96
C LEU A 102 -12.87 -30.38 -15.70
N SER A 103 -12.01 -30.98 -16.53
CA SER A 103 -11.53 -32.34 -16.31
C SER A 103 -10.81 -32.47 -14.96
N ALA A 104 -9.98 -31.49 -14.58
CA ALA A 104 -9.33 -31.49 -13.26
C ALA A 104 -10.34 -31.41 -12.10
N ILE A 105 -11.43 -30.65 -12.23
CA ILE A 105 -12.51 -30.59 -11.23
C ILE A 105 -13.24 -31.94 -11.15
N VAL A 106 -13.57 -32.53 -12.31
CA VAL A 106 -14.25 -33.83 -12.39
C VAL A 106 -13.42 -34.92 -11.72
N THR A 107 -12.12 -34.98 -12.02
CA THR A 107 -11.20 -35.95 -11.41
C THR A 107 -11.02 -35.72 -9.92
N ASP A 108 -10.78 -34.47 -9.47
CA ASP A 108 -10.57 -34.15 -8.05
C ASP A 108 -11.83 -34.42 -7.21
N ALA A 109 -13.01 -34.07 -7.73
CA ALA A 109 -14.30 -34.34 -7.08
C ALA A 109 -14.69 -35.83 -7.12
N ASP A 110 -14.03 -36.62 -7.97
CA ASP A 110 -14.48 -37.93 -8.42
C ASP A 110 -15.97 -37.89 -8.86
N ALA A 111 -16.36 -36.90 -9.66
CA ALA A 111 -17.76 -36.74 -10.05
C ALA A 111 -18.24 -37.94 -10.90
N LYS A 112 -19.48 -38.38 -10.66
CA LYS A 112 -20.13 -39.47 -11.42
C LYS A 112 -21.28 -39.00 -12.30
N LEU A 113 -21.87 -37.85 -11.95
CA LEU A 113 -23.03 -37.29 -12.62
C LEU A 113 -22.68 -35.94 -13.21
N LEU A 114 -23.30 -35.60 -14.35
CA LEU A 114 -23.27 -34.26 -14.92
C LEU A 114 -24.71 -33.79 -15.16
N LEU A 115 -25.09 -32.70 -14.50
CA LEU A 115 -26.39 -32.09 -14.63
C LEU A 115 -26.29 -30.83 -15.49
N THR A 116 -27.17 -30.74 -16.48
CA THR A 116 -27.21 -29.63 -17.44
C THR A 116 -28.61 -29.44 -18.04
N THR A 117 -28.70 -28.64 -19.11
CA THR A 117 -29.91 -28.46 -19.94
C THR A 117 -29.75 -29.21 -21.27
N GLN A 118 -30.85 -29.62 -21.89
CA GLN A 118 -30.85 -30.35 -23.17
C GLN A 118 -30.07 -29.59 -24.25
N GLY A 119 -30.25 -28.27 -24.33
CA GLY A 119 -29.58 -27.42 -25.32
C GLY A 119 -28.07 -27.27 -25.10
N LEU A 120 -27.59 -27.38 -23.85
CA LEU A 120 -26.15 -27.36 -23.55
C LEU A 120 -25.53 -28.75 -23.68
N LEU A 121 -26.27 -29.80 -23.32
CA LEU A 121 -25.84 -31.20 -23.48
C LEU A 121 -25.40 -31.49 -24.91
N GLN A 122 -26.25 -31.16 -25.89
CA GLN A 122 -25.94 -31.33 -27.32
C GLN A 122 -24.63 -30.63 -27.74
N LYS A 123 -24.35 -29.45 -27.16
CA LYS A 123 -23.10 -28.72 -27.43
C LYS A 123 -21.91 -29.41 -26.80
N ILE A 124 -22.04 -29.89 -25.56
CA ILE A 124 -20.97 -30.59 -24.85
C ILE A 124 -20.61 -31.88 -25.58
N GLU A 125 -21.60 -32.70 -25.94
CA GLU A 125 -21.41 -33.96 -26.68
C GLU A 125 -20.73 -33.73 -28.04
N SER A 126 -21.11 -32.66 -28.75
CA SER A 126 -20.52 -32.35 -30.06
C SER A 126 -19.07 -31.84 -30.00
N GLN A 127 -18.62 -31.31 -28.85
CA GLN A 127 -17.33 -30.60 -28.73
C GLN A 127 -16.31 -31.29 -27.82
N PHE A 128 -16.74 -32.13 -26.87
CA PHE A 128 -15.91 -32.56 -25.74
C PHE A 128 -16.13 -34.02 -25.30
N SER A 129 -16.65 -34.89 -26.18
CA SER A 129 -17.06 -36.26 -25.83
C SER A 129 -15.98 -37.09 -25.11
N GLN A 130 -14.73 -37.07 -25.58
CA GLN A 130 -13.66 -37.95 -25.06
C GLN A 130 -13.18 -37.62 -23.64
N ASP A 131 -13.36 -36.39 -23.14
CA ASP A 131 -12.81 -35.93 -21.85
C ASP A 131 -13.76 -36.18 -20.65
N LEU A 132 -15.01 -36.58 -20.91
CA LEU A 132 -16.08 -36.69 -19.91
C LEU A 132 -16.83 -38.04 -19.94
N ASP A 133 -16.29 -39.06 -20.63
CA ASP A 133 -16.91 -40.38 -20.80
C ASP A 133 -17.25 -41.11 -19.48
N ILE A 134 -16.63 -40.69 -18.36
CA ILE A 134 -16.89 -41.24 -17.03
C ILE A 134 -18.19 -40.74 -16.37
N LEU A 135 -18.84 -39.72 -16.93
CA LEU A 135 -20.01 -39.07 -16.33
C LEU A 135 -21.33 -39.58 -16.94
N HIS A 136 -22.33 -39.75 -16.08
CA HIS A 136 -23.72 -39.91 -16.53
C HIS A 136 -24.38 -38.54 -16.73
N PHE A 137 -24.73 -38.22 -17.97
CA PHE A 137 -25.30 -36.93 -18.35
C PHE A 137 -26.81 -36.87 -18.12
N ILE A 138 -27.28 -35.78 -17.51
CA ILE A 138 -28.70 -35.57 -17.19
C ILE A 138 -29.12 -34.16 -17.64
N ALA A 139 -30.04 -34.11 -18.60
CA ALA A 139 -30.74 -32.90 -19.00
C ALA A 139 -31.94 -32.66 -18.08
N THR A 140 -31.78 -31.76 -17.12
CA THR A 140 -32.77 -31.53 -16.04
C THR A 140 -34.05 -30.82 -16.49
N ASP A 141 -33.98 -30.06 -17.59
CA ASP A 141 -35.12 -29.38 -18.23
C ASP A 141 -36.08 -30.35 -18.96
N GLY A 142 -35.65 -31.60 -19.19
CA GLY A 142 -36.50 -32.68 -19.71
C GLY A 142 -37.24 -33.48 -18.62
N ILE A 143 -36.95 -33.24 -17.34
CA ILE A 143 -37.56 -34.01 -16.24
C ILE A 143 -38.95 -33.49 -15.94
N ALA A 144 -39.95 -34.36 -16.06
CA ALA A 144 -41.35 -33.98 -15.85
C ALA A 144 -41.65 -33.76 -14.36
N ASN A 145 -42.36 -32.67 -14.04
CA ASN A 145 -42.68 -32.29 -12.65
C ASN A 145 -43.45 -33.36 -11.85
N HIS A 146 -44.22 -34.24 -12.49
CA HIS A 146 -44.95 -35.31 -11.79
C HIS A 146 -44.00 -36.32 -11.12
N GLN A 147 -42.72 -36.38 -11.55
CA GLN A 147 -41.71 -37.21 -10.88
C GLN A 147 -41.46 -36.79 -9.42
N ALA A 148 -41.86 -35.57 -9.03
CA ALA A 148 -41.78 -35.08 -7.66
C ALA A 148 -42.60 -35.92 -6.66
N GLU A 149 -43.59 -36.69 -7.13
CA GLU A 149 -44.39 -37.62 -6.32
C GLU A 149 -43.61 -38.86 -5.88
N HIS A 150 -42.57 -39.25 -6.64
CA HIS A 150 -41.71 -40.39 -6.34
C HIS A 150 -40.52 -40.02 -5.44
N TRP A 151 -40.37 -38.75 -5.08
CA TRP A 151 -39.25 -38.30 -4.24
C TRP A 151 -39.35 -38.87 -2.82
N GLN A 152 -38.22 -39.38 -2.32
CA GLN A 152 -38.05 -39.82 -0.95
C GLN A 152 -37.06 -38.91 -0.24
N LYS A 153 -37.36 -38.53 1.00
CA LYS A 153 -36.43 -37.68 1.78
C LYS A 153 -35.15 -38.47 2.08
N PRO A 154 -33.96 -37.97 1.72
CA PRO A 154 -32.71 -38.65 2.00
C PRO A 154 -32.39 -38.57 3.51
N ASP A 155 -31.70 -39.57 4.02
CA ASP A 155 -31.18 -39.58 5.39
C ASP A 155 -29.89 -38.75 5.46
N ILE A 156 -30.04 -37.45 5.78
CA ILE A 156 -28.95 -36.49 5.89
C ILE A 156 -29.08 -35.66 7.16
N SER A 157 -27.96 -35.18 7.67
CA SER A 157 -27.89 -34.30 8.84
C SER A 157 -27.45 -32.90 8.45
N SER A 158 -27.37 -32.00 9.43
CA SER A 158 -26.83 -30.65 9.23
C SER A 158 -25.36 -30.65 8.80
N ASP A 159 -24.61 -31.70 9.14
CA ASP A 159 -23.17 -31.79 8.85
C ASP A 159 -22.88 -32.48 7.52
N THR A 160 -23.91 -33.00 6.84
CA THR A 160 -23.78 -33.54 5.49
C THR A 160 -23.32 -32.45 4.52
N LEU A 161 -22.38 -32.79 3.63
CA LEU A 161 -21.91 -31.90 2.58
C LEU A 161 -23.04 -31.54 1.63
N ALA A 162 -23.25 -30.24 1.45
CA ALA A 162 -24.20 -29.73 0.47
C ALA A 162 -23.54 -29.60 -0.90
N PHE A 163 -22.32 -29.02 -0.95
CA PHE A 163 -21.62 -28.82 -2.21
C PHE A 163 -20.11 -28.67 -2.03
N LEU A 164 -19.38 -28.87 -3.13
CA LEU A 164 -17.96 -28.54 -3.24
C LEU A 164 -17.79 -27.21 -4.00
N GLN A 165 -17.32 -26.17 -3.31
CA GLN A 165 -17.00 -24.91 -3.96
C GLN A 165 -15.56 -24.95 -4.48
N TYR A 166 -15.39 -25.10 -5.79
CA TYR A 166 -14.06 -25.07 -6.38
C TYR A 166 -13.50 -23.65 -6.45
N THR A 167 -12.31 -23.48 -5.88
CA THR A 167 -11.54 -22.24 -5.97
C THR A 167 -10.33 -22.43 -6.88
N SER A 168 -9.77 -21.34 -7.42
CA SER A 168 -8.61 -21.41 -8.32
C SER A 168 -7.31 -21.85 -7.66
N GLY A 169 -7.21 -21.83 -6.33
CA GLY A 169 -5.99 -22.15 -5.57
C GLY A 169 -4.81 -21.21 -5.87
N SER A 170 -3.94 -20.93 -4.91
CA SER A 170 -2.70 -20.16 -5.16
C SER A 170 -1.71 -20.92 -6.06
N THR A 171 -1.86 -22.24 -6.17
CA THR A 171 -0.97 -23.15 -6.92
C THR A 171 -1.48 -23.53 -8.31
N GLY A 172 -2.64 -22.99 -8.73
CA GLY A 172 -3.24 -23.24 -10.05
C GLY A 172 -4.05 -24.54 -10.18
N THR A 173 -3.90 -25.50 -9.26
CA THR A 173 -4.74 -26.71 -9.19
C THR A 173 -6.05 -26.39 -8.46
N PRO A 174 -7.24 -26.71 -9.03
CA PRO A 174 -8.52 -26.50 -8.36
C PRO A 174 -8.56 -27.22 -7.00
N LYS A 175 -9.16 -26.59 -5.99
CA LYS A 175 -9.42 -27.19 -4.68
C LYS A 175 -10.91 -27.12 -4.39
N GLY A 176 -11.54 -28.25 -4.08
CA GLY A 176 -12.93 -28.31 -3.66
C GLY A 176 -13.06 -28.00 -2.18
N VAL A 177 -13.63 -26.84 -1.83
CA VAL A 177 -13.96 -26.50 -0.43
C VAL A 177 -15.22 -27.27 -0.02
N MET A 178 -15.15 -28.00 1.08
CA MET A 178 -16.22 -28.88 1.58
C MET A 178 -17.23 -28.08 2.42
N VAL A 179 -18.36 -27.70 1.81
CA VAL A 179 -19.38 -26.88 2.47
C VAL A 179 -20.59 -27.71 2.87
N SER A 180 -20.94 -27.73 4.16
CA SER A 180 -22.10 -28.45 4.69
C SER A 180 -23.40 -27.65 4.63
N HIS A 181 -24.51 -28.33 4.90
CA HIS A 181 -25.80 -27.66 5.14
C HIS A 181 -25.73 -26.66 6.31
N SER A 182 -25.10 -27.04 7.43
CA SER A 182 -24.93 -26.20 8.61
C SER A 182 -24.10 -24.96 8.32
N ASN A 183 -23.00 -25.09 7.57
CA ASN A 183 -22.15 -23.95 7.20
C ASN A 183 -22.95 -22.88 6.45
N LEU A 184 -23.73 -23.30 5.44
CA LEU A 184 -24.56 -22.39 4.63
C LEU A 184 -25.66 -21.71 5.45
N LEU A 185 -26.37 -22.48 6.29
CA LEU A 185 -27.45 -21.95 7.13
C LEU A 185 -26.91 -20.97 8.17
N CYS A 186 -25.75 -21.28 8.76
CA CYS A 186 -25.09 -20.39 9.71
C CYS A 186 -24.62 -19.11 9.02
N ASN A 187 -23.92 -19.19 7.88
CA ASN A 187 -23.50 -17.98 7.16
C ASN A 187 -24.70 -17.12 6.72
N CYS A 188 -25.78 -17.74 6.22
CA CYS A 188 -27.02 -17.04 5.89
C CYS A 188 -27.66 -16.37 7.10
N ALA A 189 -27.61 -16.98 8.28
CA ALA A 189 -28.11 -16.40 9.52
C ALA A 189 -27.24 -15.22 9.99
N SER A 190 -25.90 -15.34 9.91
CA SER A 190 -24.95 -14.28 10.28
C SER A 190 -25.14 -13.01 9.46
N MET A 191 -25.47 -13.16 8.18
CA MET A 191 -25.76 -12.03 7.29
C MET A 191 -27.11 -11.34 7.56
N VAL A 192 -28.07 -11.95 8.27
CA VAL A 192 -29.43 -11.34 8.44
C VAL A 192 -29.35 -9.97 9.09
N LYS A 193 -28.63 -9.87 10.22
CA LYS A 193 -28.53 -8.64 11.00
C LYS A 193 -27.68 -7.59 10.29
N ALA A 194 -26.58 -8.02 9.66
CA ALA A 194 -25.67 -7.09 8.99
C ALA A 194 -26.30 -6.46 7.74
N LEU A 195 -26.99 -7.28 6.92
CA LEU A 195 -27.63 -6.80 5.69
C LEU A 195 -28.98 -6.12 5.94
N ASP A 196 -29.58 -6.29 7.12
CA ASP A 196 -30.94 -5.83 7.42
C ASP A 196 -31.97 -6.30 6.38
N LEU A 197 -31.95 -7.61 6.12
CA LEU A 197 -32.91 -8.25 5.22
C LEU A 197 -34.28 -8.38 5.91
N ARG A 198 -35.23 -7.60 5.40
CA ARG A 198 -36.62 -7.49 5.89
C ARG A 198 -37.59 -8.22 4.94
N PRO A 199 -38.85 -8.46 5.36
CA PRO A 199 -39.85 -9.09 4.49
C PRO A 199 -40.19 -8.31 3.21
N ASP A 200 -39.98 -6.99 3.20
CA ASP A 200 -40.16 -6.11 2.03
C ASP A 200 -38.92 -6.05 1.13
N SER A 201 -37.84 -6.73 1.50
CA SER A 201 -36.61 -6.71 0.70
C SER A 201 -36.81 -7.39 -0.65
N VAL A 202 -36.14 -6.85 -1.65
CA VAL A 202 -35.97 -7.44 -3.00
C VAL A 202 -34.48 -7.46 -3.33
N MET A 203 -33.98 -8.61 -3.79
CA MET A 203 -32.60 -8.79 -4.24
C MET A 203 -32.52 -8.68 -5.76
N VAL A 204 -31.52 -7.97 -6.28
CA VAL A 204 -31.10 -8.05 -7.70
C VAL A 204 -29.69 -8.61 -7.74
N SER A 205 -29.42 -9.58 -8.60
CA SER A 205 -28.07 -10.11 -8.79
C SER A 205 -27.78 -10.45 -10.26
N TRP A 206 -26.61 -10.04 -10.72
CA TRP A 206 -26.04 -10.45 -12.01
C TRP A 206 -24.86 -11.42 -11.81
N LEU A 207 -24.53 -11.74 -10.56
CA LEU A 207 -23.33 -12.48 -10.21
C LEU A 207 -23.43 -13.95 -10.66
N PRO A 208 -22.32 -14.57 -11.06
CA PRO A 208 -22.36 -15.92 -11.58
C PRO A 208 -22.77 -16.94 -10.50
N SER A 209 -23.69 -17.83 -10.85
CA SER A 209 -24.28 -18.83 -9.95
C SER A 209 -23.33 -19.92 -9.44
N PHE A 210 -22.18 -20.08 -10.09
CA PHE A 210 -21.13 -21.03 -9.71
C PHE A 210 -20.04 -20.42 -8.81
N HIS A 211 -20.12 -19.12 -8.52
CA HIS A 211 -19.26 -18.42 -7.58
C HIS A 211 -20.00 -18.22 -6.25
N ASP A 212 -19.31 -18.32 -5.12
CA ASP A 212 -19.90 -18.23 -3.78
C ASP A 212 -20.79 -16.98 -3.59
N MET A 213 -20.36 -15.81 -4.04
CA MET A 213 -21.14 -14.56 -3.92
C MET A 213 -22.41 -14.58 -4.78
N GLY A 214 -22.39 -15.21 -5.96
CA GLY A 214 -23.62 -15.38 -6.75
C GLY A 214 -24.52 -16.46 -6.16
N LEU A 215 -23.93 -17.58 -5.75
CA LEU A 215 -24.62 -18.73 -5.18
C LEU A 215 -25.26 -18.41 -3.84
N ILE A 216 -24.45 -18.02 -2.87
CA ILE A 216 -24.84 -17.85 -1.48
C ILE A 216 -25.55 -16.51 -1.28
N LEU A 217 -24.93 -15.39 -1.64
CA LEU A 217 -25.56 -14.07 -1.44
C LEU A 217 -26.68 -13.82 -2.46
N GLY A 218 -26.42 -14.09 -3.73
CA GLY A 218 -27.37 -13.81 -4.80
C GLY A 218 -28.60 -14.73 -4.83
N MET A 219 -28.50 -15.97 -4.36
CA MET A 219 -29.61 -16.94 -4.47
C MET A 219 -30.02 -17.56 -3.11
N LEU A 220 -29.10 -18.18 -2.38
CA LEU A 220 -29.47 -18.90 -1.16
C LEU A 220 -29.88 -17.98 -0.01
N LYS A 221 -29.22 -16.84 0.18
CA LYS A 221 -29.54 -15.86 1.22
C LYS A 221 -30.97 -15.32 1.09
N PRO A 222 -31.42 -14.81 -0.07
CA PRO A 222 -32.80 -14.36 -0.21
C PRO A 222 -33.81 -15.51 -0.07
N LEU A 223 -33.50 -16.71 -0.59
CA LEU A 223 -34.31 -17.92 -0.36
C LEU A 223 -34.51 -18.21 1.13
N SER A 224 -33.44 -18.09 1.93
CA SER A 224 -33.48 -18.32 3.37
C SER A 224 -34.45 -17.38 4.09
N GLN A 225 -34.61 -16.15 3.60
CA GLN A 225 -35.47 -15.12 4.21
C GLN A 225 -36.88 -15.10 3.62
N GLY A 226 -37.12 -15.78 2.49
CA GLY A 226 -38.41 -15.73 1.84
C GLY A 226 -38.61 -14.44 1.02
N VAL A 227 -37.52 -13.87 0.47
CA VAL A 227 -37.56 -12.63 -0.31
C VAL A 227 -37.28 -12.90 -1.80
N PRO A 228 -37.95 -12.19 -2.72
CA PRO A 228 -37.78 -12.42 -4.15
C PRO A 228 -36.40 -11.96 -4.64
N THR A 229 -35.90 -12.67 -5.64
CA THR A 229 -34.62 -12.36 -6.30
C THR A 229 -34.81 -12.21 -7.81
N ILE A 230 -34.33 -11.10 -8.34
CA ILE A 230 -34.28 -10.81 -9.77
C ILE A 230 -32.86 -11.08 -10.26
N LEU A 231 -32.73 -12.01 -11.20
CA LEU A 231 -31.46 -12.48 -11.72
C LEU A 231 -31.27 -12.04 -13.17
N MET A 232 -30.04 -11.74 -13.56
CA MET A 232 -29.66 -11.53 -14.97
C MET A 232 -28.31 -12.19 -15.27
N PRO A 233 -27.99 -12.49 -16.54
CA PRO A 233 -26.67 -13.00 -16.88
C PRO A 233 -25.55 -11.99 -16.55
N PRO A 234 -24.38 -12.46 -16.06
CA PRO A 234 -23.22 -11.58 -15.88
C PRO A 234 -22.80 -10.87 -17.16
N THR A 235 -22.97 -11.53 -18.31
CA THR A 235 -22.68 -10.97 -19.63
C THR A 235 -23.58 -9.78 -19.97
N ALA A 236 -24.86 -9.81 -19.58
CA ALA A 236 -25.79 -8.71 -19.82
C ALA A 236 -25.34 -7.44 -19.10
N PHE A 237 -24.93 -7.57 -17.82
CA PHE A 237 -24.36 -6.47 -17.04
C PHE A 237 -23.04 -5.95 -17.64
N VAL A 238 -22.07 -6.83 -17.90
CA VAL A 238 -20.74 -6.41 -18.38
C VAL A 238 -20.81 -5.71 -19.73
N GLN A 239 -21.72 -6.16 -20.61
CA GLN A 239 -21.99 -5.52 -21.89
C GLN A 239 -22.59 -4.12 -21.71
N ARG A 240 -23.63 -4.00 -20.87
CA ARG A 240 -24.36 -2.75 -20.63
C ARG A 240 -24.66 -2.57 -19.13
N PRO A 241 -23.78 -1.91 -18.37
CA PRO A 241 -23.93 -1.79 -16.90
C PRO A 241 -25.20 -1.09 -16.44
N LEU A 242 -25.77 -0.22 -17.29
CA LEU A 242 -27.06 0.43 -17.04
C LEU A 242 -28.18 -0.55 -16.72
N ARG A 243 -28.16 -1.77 -17.29
CA ARG A 243 -29.19 -2.80 -17.05
C ARG A 243 -29.32 -3.19 -15.59
N TRP A 244 -28.20 -3.21 -14.86
CA TRP A 244 -28.20 -3.47 -13.43
C TRP A 244 -28.93 -2.37 -12.65
N LEU A 245 -28.63 -1.11 -12.95
CA LEU A 245 -29.29 0.05 -12.33
C LEU A 245 -30.77 0.13 -12.71
N GLN A 246 -31.12 -0.20 -13.96
CA GLN A 246 -32.51 -0.28 -14.43
C GLN A 246 -33.29 -1.37 -13.71
N ALA A 247 -32.71 -2.56 -13.53
CA ALA A 247 -33.35 -3.63 -12.76
C ALA A 247 -33.56 -3.21 -11.29
N ILE A 248 -32.57 -2.55 -10.69
CA ILE A 248 -32.71 -2.02 -9.33
C ILE A 248 -33.86 -1.02 -9.25
N SER A 249 -33.92 -0.07 -10.18
CA SER A 249 -34.97 0.95 -10.19
C SER A 249 -36.36 0.37 -10.46
N HIS A 250 -36.50 -0.47 -11.49
CA HIS A 250 -37.77 -1.05 -11.92
C HIS A 250 -38.39 -1.95 -10.85
N TYR A 251 -37.59 -2.85 -10.27
CA TYR A 251 -38.06 -3.80 -9.25
C TYR A 251 -37.99 -3.22 -7.83
N ARG A 252 -37.65 -1.93 -7.69
CA ARG A 252 -37.40 -1.26 -6.40
C ARG A 252 -36.49 -2.09 -5.49
N ALA A 253 -35.42 -2.61 -6.08
CA ALA A 253 -34.52 -3.51 -5.38
C ALA A 253 -33.88 -2.81 -4.18
N THR A 254 -33.77 -3.58 -3.11
CA THR A 254 -33.26 -3.11 -1.82
C THR A 254 -31.84 -3.58 -1.56
N HIS A 255 -31.49 -4.72 -2.14
CA HIS A 255 -30.19 -5.35 -1.98
C HIS A 255 -29.64 -5.69 -3.35
N SER A 256 -28.37 -5.36 -3.56
CA SER A 256 -27.62 -5.79 -4.72
C SER A 256 -26.14 -5.53 -4.47
N GLY A 257 -25.26 -6.12 -5.27
CA GLY A 257 -23.84 -5.85 -5.10
C GLY A 257 -22.97 -6.57 -6.12
N GLY A 258 -21.67 -6.36 -5.98
CA GLY A 258 -20.67 -6.90 -6.87
C GLY A 258 -19.26 -6.56 -6.42
N PRO A 259 -18.23 -7.03 -7.14
CA PRO A 259 -16.87 -6.62 -6.87
C PRO A 259 -16.63 -5.15 -7.20
N ASN A 260 -15.53 -4.59 -6.71
CA ASN A 260 -15.21 -3.17 -6.87
C ASN A 260 -15.21 -2.75 -8.36
N PHE A 261 -14.77 -3.61 -9.27
CA PHE A 261 -14.81 -3.33 -10.71
C PHE A 261 -16.23 -3.03 -11.24
N ALA A 262 -17.27 -3.60 -10.65
CA ALA A 262 -18.64 -3.43 -11.12
C ALA A 262 -19.14 -1.99 -10.92
N TYR A 263 -18.77 -1.39 -9.80
CA TYR A 263 -19.04 0.02 -9.50
C TYR A 263 -18.26 0.94 -10.45
N GLU A 264 -16.96 0.66 -10.67
CA GLU A 264 -16.15 1.38 -11.68
C GLU A 264 -16.74 1.27 -13.08
N LEU A 265 -17.23 0.09 -13.46
CA LEU A 265 -17.81 -0.12 -14.78
C LEU A 265 -19.08 0.74 -14.97
N CYS A 266 -19.91 0.88 -13.93
CA CYS A 266 -21.05 1.79 -13.93
C CYS A 266 -20.62 3.26 -14.05
N ILE A 267 -19.61 3.67 -13.28
CA ILE A 267 -19.06 5.04 -13.34
C ILE A 267 -18.56 5.34 -14.76
N ASN A 268 -17.84 4.42 -15.39
CA ASN A 268 -17.12 4.69 -16.63
C ASN A 268 -17.99 4.54 -17.88
N LYS A 269 -19.01 3.65 -17.89
CA LYS A 269 -19.80 3.36 -19.09
C LYS A 269 -21.19 3.99 -19.13
N VAL A 270 -21.82 4.29 -18.00
CA VAL A 270 -23.18 4.83 -17.99
C VAL A 270 -23.13 6.34 -18.20
N LYS A 271 -23.78 6.86 -19.24
CA LYS A 271 -23.78 8.31 -19.53
C LYS A 271 -24.88 9.02 -18.75
N SER A 272 -24.69 10.31 -18.48
CA SER A 272 -25.63 11.10 -17.66
C SER A 272 -27.04 11.14 -18.25
N GLU A 273 -27.19 11.21 -19.57
CA GLU A 273 -28.50 11.28 -20.24
C GLU A 273 -29.32 9.99 -20.09
N GLN A 274 -28.67 8.89 -19.71
CA GLN A 274 -29.31 7.59 -19.50
C GLN A 274 -29.85 7.44 -18.07
N LEU A 275 -29.53 8.37 -17.17
CA LEU A 275 -29.81 8.26 -15.75
C LEU A 275 -31.13 8.94 -15.35
N ASP A 276 -31.67 9.85 -16.17
CA ASP A 276 -32.84 10.69 -15.84
C ASP A 276 -34.13 9.91 -15.56
N THR A 277 -34.16 8.62 -15.91
CA THR A 277 -35.29 7.72 -15.67
C THR A 277 -35.10 6.79 -14.47
N LEU A 278 -33.96 6.87 -13.78
CA LEU A 278 -33.62 5.99 -12.67
C LEU A 278 -34.02 6.58 -11.32
N ASP A 279 -34.61 5.72 -10.49
CA ASP A 279 -34.80 5.90 -9.04
C ASP A 279 -34.05 4.78 -8.31
N LEU A 280 -32.96 5.12 -7.63
CA LEU A 280 -32.12 4.23 -6.83
C LEU A 280 -32.38 4.38 -5.32
N SER A 281 -33.41 5.13 -4.92
CA SER A 281 -33.73 5.38 -3.50
C SER A 281 -34.11 4.13 -2.71
N SER A 282 -34.55 3.07 -3.40
CA SER A 282 -34.86 1.78 -2.76
C SER A 282 -33.61 1.01 -2.34
N TRP A 283 -32.44 1.31 -2.91
CA TRP A 283 -31.22 0.54 -2.68
C TRP A 283 -30.68 0.80 -1.27
N ARG A 284 -30.93 -0.14 -0.36
CA ARG A 284 -30.55 -0.08 1.06
C ARG A 284 -29.17 -0.68 1.35
N CYS A 285 -28.79 -1.72 0.62
CA CYS A 285 -27.53 -2.42 0.81
C CYS A 285 -26.87 -2.72 -0.54
N ALA A 286 -25.78 -1.99 -0.82
CA ALA A 286 -24.94 -2.04 -2.00
C ALA A 286 -23.62 -2.73 -1.64
N LEU A 287 -23.60 -4.06 -1.72
CA LEU A 287 -22.45 -4.86 -1.30
C LEU A 287 -21.26 -4.66 -2.23
N ASN A 288 -20.07 -4.44 -1.66
CA ASN A 288 -18.81 -4.38 -2.36
C ASN A 288 -17.78 -5.29 -1.65
N GLY A 289 -17.28 -6.30 -2.36
CA GLY A 289 -16.36 -7.29 -1.81
C GLY A 289 -15.74 -8.16 -2.90
N ALA A 290 -15.11 -9.28 -2.52
CA ALA A 290 -14.36 -10.19 -3.39
C ALA A 290 -13.07 -9.61 -4.02
N GLU A 291 -12.90 -8.30 -4.11
CA GLU A 291 -11.69 -7.58 -4.53
C GLU A 291 -11.39 -6.46 -3.51
N PRO A 292 -10.19 -5.85 -3.53
CA PRO A 292 -9.92 -4.68 -2.69
C PRO A 292 -10.98 -3.59 -2.89
N VAL A 293 -11.68 -3.23 -1.81
CA VAL A 293 -12.71 -2.19 -1.82
C VAL A 293 -12.03 -0.83 -1.74
N ARG A 294 -12.25 0.03 -2.75
CA ARG A 294 -11.53 1.29 -2.86
C ARG A 294 -12.40 2.49 -2.51
N ARG A 295 -11.95 3.29 -1.54
CA ARG A 295 -12.57 4.56 -1.15
C ARG A 295 -12.92 5.44 -2.36
N GLN A 296 -11.96 5.67 -3.25
CA GLN A 296 -12.16 6.53 -4.43
C GLN A 296 -13.28 6.02 -5.36
N THR A 297 -13.40 4.70 -5.54
CA THR A 297 -14.50 4.09 -6.32
C THR A 297 -15.83 4.36 -5.65
N LEU A 298 -15.91 4.16 -4.32
CA LEU A 298 -17.12 4.36 -3.53
C LEU A 298 -17.58 5.83 -3.54
N GLU A 299 -16.66 6.77 -3.37
CA GLU A 299 -16.94 8.21 -3.40
C GLU A 299 -17.42 8.67 -4.79
N ARG A 300 -16.72 8.26 -5.87
CA ARG A 300 -17.11 8.59 -7.25
C ARG A 300 -18.46 7.98 -7.63
N PHE A 301 -18.73 6.75 -7.21
CA PHE A 301 -20.02 6.10 -7.43
C PHE A 301 -21.13 6.89 -6.73
N THR A 302 -20.94 7.18 -5.45
CA THR A 302 -21.90 7.97 -4.65
C THR A 302 -22.15 9.33 -5.29
N GLN A 303 -21.10 10.07 -5.64
CA GLN A 303 -21.23 11.39 -6.25
C GLN A 303 -22.04 11.34 -7.55
N LYS A 304 -21.81 10.34 -8.40
CA LYS A 304 -22.48 10.21 -9.69
C LYS A 304 -23.96 9.82 -9.56
N PHE A 305 -24.29 8.93 -8.62
CA PHE A 305 -25.64 8.34 -8.52
C PHE A 305 -26.53 8.97 -7.45
N LYS A 306 -25.98 9.82 -6.57
CA LYS A 306 -26.74 10.56 -5.54
C LYS A 306 -27.91 11.38 -6.09
N PRO A 307 -27.81 12.10 -7.23
CA PRO A 307 -28.95 12.82 -7.80
C PRO A 307 -30.13 11.93 -8.18
N TYR A 308 -29.88 10.64 -8.38
CA TYR A 308 -30.87 9.63 -8.78
C TYR A 308 -31.30 8.75 -7.59
N GLY A 309 -31.16 9.26 -6.35
CA GLY A 309 -31.67 8.62 -5.14
C GLY A 309 -30.70 7.69 -4.41
N PHE A 310 -29.50 7.41 -4.95
CA PHE A 310 -28.53 6.56 -4.26
C PHE A 310 -28.00 7.24 -2.98
N ARG A 311 -27.91 6.48 -1.87
CA ARG A 311 -27.48 6.98 -0.56
C ARG A 311 -26.08 6.45 -0.23
N SER A 312 -25.20 7.29 0.33
CA SER A 312 -23.83 6.88 0.71
C SER A 312 -23.84 5.73 1.73
N ASN A 313 -24.74 5.82 2.69
CA ASN A 313 -24.93 4.82 3.75
C ASN A 313 -25.59 3.51 3.28
N ALA A 314 -25.90 3.40 1.98
CA ALA A 314 -26.26 2.12 1.38
C ALA A 314 -25.03 1.28 1.05
N LEU A 315 -23.84 1.89 0.92
CA LEU A 315 -22.61 1.17 0.61
C LEU A 315 -22.24 0.20 1.72
N PHE A 316 -21.97 -1.05 1.34
CA PHE A 316 -21.67 -2.13 2.25
C PHE A 316 -20.36 -2.83 1.86
N PRO A 317 -19.19 -2.28 2.25
CA PRO A 317 -17.93 -3.00 2.17
C PRO A 317 -17.97 -4.29 2.98
N CYS A 318 -17.45 -5.38 2.43
CA CYS A 318 -17.44 -6.67 3.11
C CYS A 318 -16.27 -7.55 2.66
N TYR A 319 -15.90 -8.50 3.51
CA TYR A 319 -14.81 -9.44 3.28
C TYR A 319 -15.25 -10.89 3.55
N GLY A 320 -14.70 -11.80 2.75
CA GLY A 320 -14.80 -13.23 2.98
C GLY A 320 -14.34 -14.08 1.80
N MET A 321 -14.53 -15.39 1.92
CA MET A 321 -13.96 -16.41 1.05
C MET A 321 -14.79 -17.71 1.08
N ALA A 322 -14.51 -18.62 0.15
CA ALA A 322 -15.21 -19.89 0.04
C ALA A 322 -15.01 -20.78 1.27
N GLU A 323 -13.79 -20.79 1.83
CA GLU A 323 -13.40 -21.54 3.02
C GLU A 323 -14.17 -21.12 4.28
N ALA A 324 -14.76 -19.92 4.28
CA ALA A 324 -15.65 -19.41 5.33
C ALA A 324 -17.13 -19.37 4.90
N THR A 325 -17.48 -20.06 3.80
CA THR A 325 -18.84 -20.15 3.26
C THR A 325 -19.43 -18.79 2.85
N LEU A 326 -18.60 -17.90 2.27
CA LEU A 326 -18.87 -16.55 1.77
C LEU A 326 -18.36 -15.40 2.63
N MET A 327 -19.08 -15.02 3.70
CA MET A 327 -18.86 -13.74 4.38
C MET A 327 -18.28 -13.94 5.79
N ILE A 328 -17.19 -13.25 6.09
CA ILE A 328 -16.52 -13.24 7.40
C ILE A 328 -16.85 -11.95 8.15
N SER A 329 -16.74 -10.81 7.47
CA SER A 329 -17.02 -9.48 8.01
C SER A 329 -17.81 -8.63 7.02
N GLY A 330 -18.57 -7.69 7.56
CA GLY A 330 -19.34 -6.73 6.77
C GLY A 330 -19.77 -5.53 7.61
N GLY A 331 -20.07 -4.42 6.94
CA GLY A 331 -20.58 -3.22 7.59
C GLY A 331 -21.92 -3.46 8.29
N LEU A 332 -22.52 -2.38 8.78
CA LEU A 332 -23.92 -2.37 9.21
C LEU A 332 -24.76 -1.66 8.16
N ALA A 333 -25.92 -2.20 7.81
CA ALA A 333 -26.85 -1.51 6.93
C ALA A 333 -27.19 -0.10 7.46
N ASP A 334 -27.34 0.86 6.54
CA ASP A 334 -27.58 2.28 6.80
C ASP A 334 -26.44 3.01 7.55
N ALA A 335 -25.26 2.41 7.73
CA ALA A 335 -24.05 3.09 8.20
C ALA A 335 -23.16 3.55 7.03
N ASP A 336 -22.49 4.68 7.17
CA ASP A 336 -21.51 5.11 6.17
C ASP A 336 -20.25 4.22 6.20
N PRO A 337 -19.61 3.96 5.04
CA PRO A 337 -18.32 3.27 5.00
C PRO A 337 -17.26 3.97 5.85
N ILE A 338 -16.46 3.17 6.55
CA ILE A 338 -15.36 3.66 7.39
C ILE A 338 -14.06 3.56 6.59
N TYR A 339 -13.19 4.55 6.76
CA TYR A 339 -11.88 4.61 6.12
C TYR A 339 -10.81 4.86 7.18
N SER A 340 -9.67 4.19 7.04
CA SER A 340 -8.46 4.46 7.82
C SER A 340 -7.39 5.05 6.90
N LEU A 341 -6.82 6.18 7.31
CA LEU A 341 -5.70 6.82 6.63
C LEU A 341 -4.43 6.40 7.37
N VAL A 342 -3.55 5.67 6.70
CA VAL A 342 -2.33 5.11 7.30
C VAL A 342 -1.09 5.59 6.56
N GLU A 343 0.02 5.75 7.28
CA GLU A 343 1.31 6.09 6.66
C GLU A 343 1.83 4.93 5.80
N ALA A 344 2.18 5.20 4.54
CA ALA A 344 2.62 4.17 3.60
C ALA A 344 3.88 3.43 4.09
N ASN A 345 4.89 4.18 4.54
CA ASN A 345 6.17 3.62 5.00
C ASN A 345 6.01 2.68 6.21
N GLN A 346 5.06 2.98 7.10
CA GLN A 346 4.76 2.11 8.25
C GLN A 346 4.05 0.84 7.80
N LEU A 347 3.09 0.97 6.88
CA LEU A 347 2.35 -0.15 6.32
C LEU A 347 3.27 -1.17 5.61
N GLU A 348 4.30 -0.69 4.92
CA GLU A 348 5.34 -1.52 4.27
C GLU A 348 6.21 -2.29 5.28
N GLN A 349 6.24 -1.86 6.55
CA GLN A 349 6.90 -2.52 7.68
C GLN A 349 5.91 -3.33 8.53
N ASN A 350 4.71 -3.61 8.01
CA ASN A 350 3.61 -4.26 8.72
C ASN A 350 3.18 -3.53 10.01
N GLN A 351 3.40 -2.21 10.09
CA GLN A 351 2.94 -1.37 11.19
C GLN A 351 1.82 -0.43 10.73
N ILE A 352 0.87 -0.18 11.61
CA ILE A 352 -0.23 0.74 11.38
C ILE A 352 -0.01 1.98 12.25
N LEU A 353 0.20 3.10 11.57
CA LEU A 353 0.21 4.42 12.17
C LEU A 353 -0.82 5.27 11.43
N GLU A 354 -1.80 5.79 12.17
CA GLU A 354 -2.79 6.70 11.61
C GLU A 354 -2.11 7.97 11.12
N ALA A 355 -2.30 8.28 9.84
CA ALA A 355 -1.78 9.49 9.25
C ALA A 355 -2.57 10.69 9.79
N SER A 356 -1.86 11.63 10.41
CA SER A 356 -2.39 12.99 10.57
C SER A 356 -2.54 13.63 9.18
N SER A 357 -3.46 14.58 9.01
CA SER A 357 -3.94 15.14 7.72
C SER A 357 -2.90 15.87 6.84
N ASN A 358 -1.61 15.63 7.07
CA ASN A 358 -0.49 16.50 6.76
C ASN A 358 0.77 15.72 6.28
N ILE A 359 0.63 14.44 5.92
CA ILE A 359 1.74 13.57 5.47
C ILE A 359 1.66 13.35 3.95
N GLN A 360 2.82 13.39 3.25
CA GLN A 360 2.90 13.29 1.78
C GLN A 360 2.63 11.89 1.20
N SER A 361 2.78 10.81 1.97
CA SER A 361 2.54 9.43 1.50
C SER A 361 1.58 8.69 2.45
N VAL A 362 0.29 8.86 2.18
CA VAL A 362 -0.82 8.26 2.95
C VAL A 362 -1.53 7.24 2.07
N ARG A 363 -1.87 6.09 2.66
CA ARG A 363 -2.74 5.07 2.06
C ARG A 363 -4.11 5.14 2.72
N SER A 364 -5.15 5.14 1.90
CA SER A 364 -6.53 5.04 2.39
C SER A 364 -7.00 3.60 2.28
N LEU A 365 -7.25 2.98 3.43
CA LEU A 365 -7.80 1.63 3.53
C LEU A 365 -9.29 1.72 3.85
N THR A 366 -10.09 0.88 3.18
CA THR A 366 -11.54 0.78 3.45
C THR A 366 -11.79 -0.28 4.51
N GLY A 367 -12.55 0.06 5.55
CA GLY A 367 -13.02 -0.91 6.53
C GLY A 367 -14.00 -1.87 5.87
N CYS A 368 -13.75 -3.17 6.03
CA CYS A 368 -14.57 -4.27 5.49
C CYS A 368 -15.53 -4.84 6.56
N GLY A 369 -15.89 -4.02 7.54
CA GLY A 369 -16.83 -4.36 8.58
C GLY A 369 -16.23 -5.05 9.78
N ARG A 370 -17.15 -5.49 10.65
CA ARG A 370 -16.83 -6.30 11.83
C ARG A 370 -17.18 -7.77 11.59
N ALA A 371 -16.58 -8.65 12.38
CA ALA A 371 -16.93 -10.06 12.36
C ALA A 371 -18.42 -10.26 12.69
N LEU A 372 -19.07 -11.21 12.01
CA LEU A 372 -20.53 -11.40 12.08
C LEU A 372 -20.93 -12.49 13.09
N LEU A 373 -21.92 -12.18 13.95
CA LEU A 373 -22.45 -13.10 14.97
C LEU A 373 -21.36 -13.81 15.80
N ASP A 374 -21.23 -15.13 15.63
CA ASP A 374 -20.33 -16.05 16.34
C ASP A 374 -18.97 -16.18 15.66
N THR A 375 -18.76 -15.50 14.52
CA THR A 375 -17.46 -15.47 13.86
C THR A 375 -16.46 -14.69 14.70
N ARG A 376 -15.34 -15.33 15.03
CA ARG A 376 -14.18 -14.70 15.62
C ARG A 376 -13.15 -14.41 14.53
N VAL A 377 -12.51 -13.25 14.63
CA VAL A 377 -11.37 -12.87 13.79
C VAL A 377 -10.23 -12.48 14.70
N VAL A 378 -9.04 -13.02 14.42
CA VAL A 378 -7.79 -12.65 15.08
C VAL A 378 -6.75 -12.33 14.01
N ILE A 379 -5.80 -11.48 14.34
CA ILE A 379 -4.68 -11.12 13.47
C ILE A 379 -3.46 -11.82 14.05
N ALA A 380 -2.88 -12.75 13.30
CA ALA A 380 -1.79 -13.60 13.75
C ALA A 380 -0.54 -13.36 12.90
N ASP A 381 0.62 -13.37 13.53
CA ASP A 381 1.89 -13.32 12.81
C ASP A 381 2.07 -14.64 12.05
N PRO A 382 2.28 -14.62 10.71
CA PRO A 382 2.24 -15.84 9.90
C PRO A 382 3.37 -16.83 10.20
N ASP A 383 4.49 -16.34 10.76
CA ASP A 383 5.70 -17.11 11.03
C ASP A 383 5.70 -17.66 12.46
N THR A 384 5.56 -16.77 13.44
CA THR A 384 5.54 -17.12 14.87
C THR A 384 4.20 -17.71 15.32
N ARG A 385 3.12 -17.45 14.58
CA ARG A 385 1.74 -17.87 14.89
C ARG A 385 1.26 -17.37 16.26
N THR A 386 1.76 -16.21 16.69
CA THR A 386 1.28 -15.51 17.88
C THR A 386 0.33 -14.38 17.49
N GLN A 387 -0.47 -13.89 18.43
CA GLN A 387 -1.39 -12.79 18.12
C GLN A 387 -0.61 -11.48 17.91
N CYS A 388 -0.87 -10.79 16.81
CA CYS A 388 -0.27 -9.48 16.52
C CYS A 388 -0.79 -8.41 17.49
N ALA A 389 0.02 -7.38 17.73
CA ALA A 389 -0.43 -6.19 18.46
C ALA A 389 -1.51 -5.43 17.64
N PRO A 390 -2.39 -4.64 18.29
CA PRO A 390 -3.48 -3.93 17.59
C PRO A 390 -3.05 -3.03 16.43
N ASN A 391 -1.83 -2.50 16.46
CA ASN A 391 -1.24 -1.62 15.46
C ASN A 391 -0.34 -2.36 14.46
N GLN A 392 -0.49 -3.68 14.31
CA GLN A 392 0.32 -4.50 13.43
C GLN A 392 -0.52 -5.21 12.38
N VAL A 393 0.05 -5.33 11.19
CA VAL A 393 -0.50 -6.15 10.10
C VAL A 393 -0.04 -7.58 10.32
N GLY A 394 -0.98 -8.51 10.23
CA GLY A 394 -0.71 -9.95 10.27
C GLY A 394 -1.67 -10.71 9.38
N GLU A 395 -1.55 -12.04 9.38
CA GLU A 395 -2.48 -12.93 8.72
C GLU A 395 -3.84 -12.92 9.43
N ILE A 396 -4.90 -12.75 8.67
CA ILE A 396 -6.27 -12.80 9.17
C ILE A 396 -6.62 -14.26 9.41
N TRP A 397 -6.93 -14.61 10.65
CA TRP A 397 -7.38 -15.93 11.05
C TRP A 397 -8.82 -15.83 11.54
N THR A 398 -9.65 -16.81 11.20
CA THR A 398 -11.08 -16.78 11.56
C THR A 398 -11.60 -18.11 12.05
N SER A 399 -12.55 -18.09 12.98
CA SER A 399 -13.26 -19.28 13.43
C SER A 399 -14.75 -18.99 13.58
N GLY A 400 -15.59 -20.01 13.49
CA GLY A 400 -17.04 -19.89 13.59
C GLY A 400 -17.77 -21.00 12.85
N LEU A 401 -19.08 -21.12 13.03
CA LEU A 401 -19.87 -22.22 12.47
C LEU A 401 -20.00 -22.19 10.94
N SER A 402 -19.66 -21.07 10.30
CA SER A 402 -19.62 -20.94 8.84
C SER A 402 -18.29 -21.38 8.22
N VAL A 403 -17.26 -21.70 9.01
CA VAL A 403 -16.00 -22.23 8.47
C VAL A 403 -16.25 -23.64 7.91
N ALA A 404 -15.83 -23.84 6.65
CA ALA A 404 -16.02 -25.07 5.92
C ALA A 404 -15.23 -26.25 6.55
N GLN A 405 -15.59 -27.48 6.19
CA GLN A 405 -14.99 -28.69 6.78
C GLN A 405 -13.56 -28.96 6.31
N GLY A 406 -13.06 -28.22 5.33
CA GLY A 406 -11.73 -28.38 4.76
C GLY A 406 -11.72 -28.46 3.24
N TYR A 407 -10.63 -29.01 2.71
CA TYR A 407 -10.47 -29.33 1.29
C TYR A 407 -10.73 -30.81 1.01
N TRP A 408 -11.51 -31.07 -0.03
CA TRP A 408 -11.85 -32.41 -0.50
C TRP A 408 -10.59 -33.21 -0.84
N GLN A 409 -10.50 -34.42 -0.29
CA GLN A 409 -9.38 -35.36 -0.48
C GLN A 409 -7.98 -34.79 -0.20
N ARG A 410 -7.86 -33.79 0.68
CA ARG A 410 -6.58 -33.12 1.00
C ARG A 410 -6.37 -32.94 2.50
N PRO A 411 -6.32 -34.03 3.29
CA PRO A 411 -6.26 -33.96 4.75
C PRO A 411 -5.07 -33.12 5.27
N GLY A 412 -3.88 -33.20 4.66
CA GLY A 412 -2.73 -32.40 5.06
C GLY A 412 -2.93 -30.89 4.87
N GLN A 413 -3.48 -30.47 3.72
CA GLN A 413 -3.78 -29.05 3.48
C GLN A 413 -4.95 -28.57 4.34
N THR A 414 -5.93 -29.44 4.60
CA THR A 414 -7.03 -29.16 5.53
C THR A 414 -6.49 -28.89 6.92
N GLN A 415 -5.64 -29.76 7.45
CA GLN A 415 -5.03 -29.56 8.76
C GLN A 415 -4.20 -28.26 8.82
N GLU A 416 -3.35 -28.01 7.83
CA GLU A 416 -2.52 -26.81 7.78
C GLU A 416 -3.34 -25.50 7.74
N THR A 417 -4.51 -25.53 7.08
CA THR A 417 -5.31 -24.33 6.79
C THR A 417 -6.45 -24.12 7.78
N PHE A 418 -7.12 -25.19 8.23
CA PHE A 418 -8.36 -25.12 9.04
C PHE A 418 -8.15 -25.44 10.52
N ASP A 419 -6.99 -26.00 10.91
CA ASP A 419 -6.70 -26.46 12.27
C ASP A 419 -5.59 -25.62 12.93
N ALA A 420 -5.52 -24.33 12.61
CA ALA A 420 -4.49 -23.45 13.14
C ALA A 420 -4.78 -23.04 14.59
N HIS A 421 -3.74 -23.05 15.41
CA HIS A 421 -3.82 -22.63 16.81
C HIS A 421 -2.76 -21.57 17.08
N LEU A 422 -3.12 -20.57 17.89
CA LEU A 422 -2.19 -19.53 18.33
C LEU A 422 -1.14 -20.15 19.27
N GLN A 423 0.15 -19.93 19.01
CA GLN A 423 1.24 -20.58 19.75
C GLN A 423 1.39 -20.08 21.19
N ASP A 424 1.06 -18.82 21.44
CA ASP A 424 1.15 -18.15 22.75
C ASP A 424 0.01 -18.54 23.69
N THR A 425 -1.20 -18.74 23.17
CA THR A 425 -2.42 -18.99 23.97
C THR A 425 -2.98 -20.40 23.83
N GLY A 426 -2.61 -21.13 22.77
CA GLY A 426 -3.21 -22.41 22.41
C GLY A 426 -4.65 -22.31 21.88
N GLU A 427 -5.17 -21.11 21.67
CA GLU A 427 -6.53 -20.92 21.17
C GLU A 427 -6.68 -21.38 19.71
N GLY A 428 -7.83 -21.98 19.39
CA GLY A 428 -8.18 -22.49 18.07
C GLY A 428 -9.32 -23.52 18.15
N PRO A 429 -9.61 -24.22 17.04
CA PRO A 429 -8.96 -24.08 15.74
C PRO A 429 -9.44 -22.83 14.97
N PHE A 430 -8.53 -22.28 14.16
CA PHE A 430 -8.78 -21.18 13.24
C PHE A 430 -8.51 -21.60 11.79
N LEU A 431 -9.31 -21.04 10.87
CA LEU A 431 -9.03 -20.96 9.45
C LEU A 431 -7.99 -19.86 9.19
N ARG A 432 -6.85 -20.24 8.62
CA ARG A 432 -5.84 -19.34 8.05
C ARG A 432 -6.30 -18.87 6.68
N THR A 433 -6.61 -17.58 6.54
CA THR A 433 -7.14 -17.05 5.28
C THR A 433 -6.04 -16.88 4.21
N GLY A 434 -4.78 -16.72 4.64
CA GLY A 434 -3.67 -16.28 3.78
C GLY A 434 -3.77 -14.82 3.33
N ASP A 435 -4.78 -14.08 3.78
CA ASP A 435 -4.92 -12.63 3.55
C ASP A 435 -4.35 -11.86 4.75
N LEU A 436 -3.78 -10.70 4.47
CA LEU A 436 -3.16 -9.82 5.45
C LEU A 436 -4.11 -8.67 5.80
N GLY A 437 -4.09 -8.28 7.07
CA GLY A 437 -4.90 -7.18 7.55
C GLY A 437 -4.64 -6.84 9.01
N PHE A 438 -5.45 -5.93 9.53
CA PHE A 438 -5.44 -5.53 10.94
C PHE A 438 -6.85 -5.21 11.43
N LEU A 439 -7.02 -5.19 12.74
CA LEU A 439 -8.26 -4.79 13.41
C LEU A 439 -8.06 -3.44 14.10
N GLN A 440 -8.96 -2.49 13.83
CA GLN A 440 -8.96 -1.20 14.50
C GLN A 440 -10.37 -0.89 14.99
N SER A 441 -10.52 -0.73 16.31
CA SER A 441 -11.83 -0.53 16.95
C SER A 441 -12.87 -1.59 16.55
N GLY A 442 -12.43 -2.84 16.30
CA GLY A 442 -13.24 -3.96 15.86
C GLY A 442 -13.56 -4.01 14.36
N GLU A 443 -13.15 -3.00 13.60
CA GLU A 443 -13.26 -2.91 12.14
C GLU A 443 -12.07 -3.63 11.48
N LEU A 444 -12.34 -4.46 10.47
CA LEU A 444 -11.32 -5.22 9.74
C LEU A 444 -10.88 -4.48 8.48
N TYR A 445 -9.56 -4.28 8.34
CA TYR A 445 -8.95 -3.68 7.16
C TYR A 445 -8.08 -4.70 6.46
N ILE A 446 -8.28 -4.86 5.15
CA ILE A 446 -7.52 -5.80 4.31
C ILE A 446 -6.37 -5.04 3.65
N THR A 447 -5.13 -5.50 3.85
CA THR A 447 -3.92 -4.84 3.31
C THR A 447 -3.36 -5.59 2.10
N GLY A 448 -3.52 -6.90 2.02
CA GLY A 448 -3.00 -7.69 0.90
C GLY A 448 -3.17 -9.18 1.07
N ARG A 449 -2.41 -9.95 0.29
CA ARG A 449 -2.39 -11.42 0.36
C ARG A 449 -0.96 -11.89 0.57
N LEU A 450 -0.74 -12.73 1.59
CA LEU A 450 0.59 -13.13 2.04
C LEU A 450 1.50 -13.64 0.90
N LYS A 451 0.95 -14.49 0.03
CA LYS A 451 1.72 -15.08 -1.10
C LYS A 451 1.95 -14.15 -2.28
N ASP A 452 1.26 -13.01 -2.32
CA ASP A 452 1.35 -12.06 -3.43
C ASP A 452 2.21 -10.84 -3.05
N VAL A 453 2.50 -10.61 -1.76
CA VAL A 453 3.36 -9.49 -1.34
C VAL A 453 4.69 -9.55 -2.09
N VAL A 454 5.05 -8.43 -2.71
CA VAL A 454 6.34 -8.24 -3.38
C VAL A 454 7.31 -7.75 -2.31
N ILE A 455 8.34 -8.52 -2.02
CA ILE A 455 9.37 -8.12 -1.07
C ILE A 455 10.58 -7.69 -1.89
N ILE A 456 11.02 -6.44 -1.73
CA ILE A 456 12.21 -5.93 -2.41
C ILE A 456 12.99 -5.14 -1.37
N ARG A 457 14.27 -5.48 -1.18
CA ARG A 457 15.16 -4.84 -0.18
C ARG A 457 14.59 -4.85 1.25
N GLY A 458 13.88 -5.92 1.62
CA GLY A 458 13.29 -6.09 2.96
C GLY A 458 12.06 -5.23 3.25
N ARG A 459 11.49 -4.55 2.24
CA ARG A 459 10.23 -3.80 2.35
C ARG A 459 9.10 -4.54 1.64
N ASN A 460 7.92 -4.54 2.26
CA ASN A 460 6.73 -5.14 1.66
C ASN A 460 6.05 -4.15 0.73
N HIS A 461 5.94 -4.50 -0.54
CA HIS A 461 5.18 -3.77 -1.54
C HIS A 461 3.94 -4.58 -1.93
N TYR A 462 2.79 -3.93 -1.82
CA TYR A 462 1.50 -4.56 -2.12
C TYR A 462 1.22 -4.45 -3.64
N PRO A 463 1.13 -5.58 -4.38
CA PRO A 463 1.03 -5.55 -5.83
C PRO A 463 -0.13 -4.72 -6.37
N GLN A 464 -1.27 -4.75 -5.68
CA GLN A 464 -2.45 -4.01 -6.11
C GLN A 464 -2.25 -2.49 -6.13
N ASP A 465 -1.31 -1.97 -5.33
CA ASP A 465 -0.97 -0.55 -5.30
C ASP A 465 -0.07 -0.21 -6.49
N ILE A 466 0.95 -1.04 -6.76
CA ILE A 466 1.80 -0.93 -7.96
C ILE A 466 0.94 -1.00 -9.23
N GLU A 467 0.03 -1.98 -9.30
CA GLU A 467 -0.89 -2.17 -10.41
C GLU A 467 -1.78 -0.95 -10.63
N LEU A 468 -2.25 -0.30 -9.57
CA LEU A 468 -3.05 0.90 -9.67
C LEU A 468 -2.24 2.06 -10.27
N THR A 469 -1.05 2.31 -9.76
CA THR A 469 -0.12 3.31 -10.28
C THR A 469 0.19 3.07 -11.76
N VAL A 470 0.50 1.83 -12.13
CA VAL A 470 0.72 1.42 -13.52
C VAL A 470 -0.48 1.79 -14.38
N GLN A 471 -1.70 1.44 -13.96
CA GLN A 471 -2.92 1.68 -14.74
C GLN A 471 -3.22 3.17 -14.94
N GLN A 472 -2.77 4.03 -14.03
CA GLN A 472 -2.96 5.48 -14.09
C GLN A 472 -1.84 6.21 -14.86
N SER A 473 -0.69 5.56 -15.05
CA SER A 473 0.51 6.17 -15.65
C SER A 473 0.36 6.56 -17.14
N HIS A 474 -0.52 5.90 -17.91
CA HIS A 474 -0.63 6.15 -19.35
C HIS A 474 -2.03 5.81 -19.94
N PRO A 475 -2.61 6.65 -20.82
CA PRO A 475 -3.97 6.47 -21.35
C PRO A 475 -4.18 5.21 -22.20
N ALA A 476 -3.11 4.65 -22.76
CA ALA A 476 -3.14 3.39 -23.51
C ALA A 476 -3.44 2.16 -22.62
N LEU A 477 -3.23 2.28 -21.30
CA LEU A 477 -3.36 1.18 -20.36
C LEU A 477 -4.82 0.97 -19.96
N LYS A 478 -5.18 -0.29 -19.76
CA LYS A 478 -6.53 -0.68 -19.39
C LYS A 478 -6.64 -0.79 -17.86
N PRO A 479 -7.55 -0.04 -17.21
CA PRO A 479 -7.80 -0.17 -15.77
C PRO A 479 -8.21 -1.59 -15.36
N GLU A 480 -7.89 -1.98 -14.13
CA GLU A 480 -8.25 -3.28 -13.50
C GLU A 480 -7.79 -4.50 -14.30
N SER A 481 -6.68 -4.36 -15.05
CA SER A 481 -6.19 -5.35 -16.01
C SER A 481 -4.65 -5.41 -15.99
N GLY A 482 -4.05 -5.32 -14.80
CA GLY A 482 -2.61 -5.47 -14.57
C GLY A 482 -2.29 -6.49 -13.49
N ALA A 483 -1.06 -7.00 -13.49
CA ALA A 483 -0.48 -7.86 -12.46
C ALA A 483 0.96 -7.41 -12.18
N ALA A 484 1.29 -7.16 -10.91
CA ALA A 484 2.65 -6.95 -10.44
C ALA A 484 3.10 -8.16 -9.60
N PHE A 485 4.35 -8.58 -9.76
CA PHE A 485 4.94 -9.69 -9.01
C PHE A 485 6.47 -9.64 -9.05
N ALA A 486 7.11 -10.21 -8.03
CA ALA A 486 8.56 -10.40 -7.99
C ALA A 486 8.97 -11.70 -8.70
N ILE A 487 10.15 -11.72 -9.29
CA ILE A 487 10.85 -12.93 -9.76
C ILE A 487 12.25 -12.97 -9.14
N ASP A 488 12.79 -14.17 -8.94
CA ASP A 488 14.16 -14.35 -8.50
C ASP A 488 15.09 -14.36 -9.72
N MET A 489 16.02 -13.41 -9.78
CA MET A 489 17.08 -13.36 -10.79
C MET A 489 18.41 -13.06 -10.08
N GLU A 490 19.44 -13.90 -10.30
CA GLU A 490 20.79 -13.67 -9.76
C GLU A 490 20.87 -13.45 -8.23
N ASN A 491 19.99 -14.09 -7.46
CA ASN A 491 19.81 -13.93 -6.00
C ASN A 491 19.21 -12.58 -5.55
N GLU A 492 18.56 -11.83 -6.46
CA GLU A 492 17.76 -10.65 -6.11
C GLU A 492 16.31 -10.78 -6.58
N GLU A 493 15.37 -10.29 -5.76
CA GLU A 493 13.96 -10.17 -6.14
C GLU A 493 13.76 -8.93 -7.02
N GLN A 494 13.27 -9.18 -8.24
CA GLN A 494 13.13 -8.17 -9.29
C GLN A 494 11.65 -7.99 -9.67
N LEU A 495 11.18 -6.73 -9.79
CA LEU A 495 9.78 -6.42 -10.08
C LEU A 495 9.44 -6.62 -11.56
N VAL A 496 8.40 -7.41 -11.85
CA VAL A 496 7.79 -7.56 -13.17
C VAL A 496 6.37 -7.02 -13.15
N VAL A 497 6.02 -6.27 -14.20
CA VAL A 497 4.69 -5.73 -14.44
C VAL A 497 4.13 -6.29 -15.73
N VAL A 498 2.92 -6.83 -15.68
CA VAL A 498 2.17 -7.31 -16.84
C VAL A 498 0.86 -6.53 -16.92
N GLN A 499 0.57 -5.90 -18.05
CA GLN A 499 -0.55 -4.94 -18.15
C GLN A 499 -1.26 -5.01 -19.51
N GLU A 500 -2.58 -5.16 -19.53
CA GLU A 500 -3.34 -5.07 -20.78
C GLU A 500 -3.40 -3.64 -21.31
N VAL A 501 -3.37 -3.52 -22.65
CA VAL A 501 -3.61 -2.27 -23.35
C VAL A 501 -5.05 -2.17 -23.86
N ARG A 502 -5.56 -0.94 -24.01
CA ARG A 502 -6.87 -0.66 -24.60
C ARG A 502 -6.87 -1.03 -26.08
N ARG A 503 -8.01 -1.54 -26.58
CA ARG A 503 -8.15 -1.97 -27.99
C ARG A 503 -7.83 -0.86 -29.00
N GLN A 504 -8.13 0.39 -28.65
CA GLN A 504 -7.86 1.56 -29.49
C GLN A 504 -6.35 1.85 -29.61
N ALA A 505 -5.59 1.58 -28.54
CA ALA A 505 -4.14 1.80 -28.51
C ALA A 505 -3.36 0.74 -29.32
N LEU A 506 -3.94 -0.44 -29.57
CA LEU A 506 -3.27 -1.52 -30.32
C LEU A 506 -2.85 -1.16 -31.74
N ARG A 507 -3.49 -0.15 -32.38
CA ARG A 507 -3.15 0.24 -33.76
C ARG A 507 -1.87 1.07 -33.87
N HIS A 508 -1.52 1.80 -32.81
CA HIS A 508 -0.37 2.70 -32.74
C HIS A 508 0.26 2.58 -31.34
N LEU A 509 0.77 1.38 -31.02
CA LEU A 509 1.31 1.10 -29.71
C LEU A 509 2.78 1.57 -29.62
N ASP A 510 3.01 2.67 -28.91
CA ASP A 510 4.36 3.13 -28.57
C ASP A 510 4.83 2.44 -27.27
N VAL A 511 5.45 1.28 -27.42
CA VAL A 511 5.93 0.47 -26.29
C VAL A 511 6.95 1.23 -25.45
N ALA A 512 7.82 2.02 -26.08
CA ALA A 512 8.88 2.75 -25.39
C ALA A 512 8.31 3.87 -24.52
N ALA A 513 7.38 4.68 -25.06
CA ALA A 513 6.73 5.74 -24.31
C ALA A 513 5.88 5.19 -23.16
N ILE A 514 5.14 4.10 -23.39
CA ILE A 514 4.35 3.42 -22.36
C ILE A 514 5.25 2.87 -21.25
N ALA A 515 6.33 2.16 -21.62
CA ALA A 515 7.26 1.60 -20.65
C ALA A 515 7.94 2.71 -19.82
N ALA A 516 8.35 3.81 -20.44
CA ALA A 516 8.93 4.94 -19.74
C ALA A 516 7.94 5.57 -18.74
N ALA A 517 6.68 5.77 -19.13
CA ALA A 517 5.64 6.29 -18.24
C ALA A 517 5.40 5.37 -17.03
N ILE A 518 5.37 4.05 -17.26
CA ILE A 518 5.22 3.05 -16.19
C ILE A 518 6.42 3.08 -15.23
N ARG A 519 7.66 3.02 -15.74
CA ARG A 519 8.86 3.04 -14.89
C ARG A 519 8.93 4.30 -14.05
N ARG A 520 8.66 5.46 -14.65
CA ARG A 520 8.64 6.74 -13.94
C ARG A 520 7.62 6.73 -12.80
N ALA A 521 6.38 6.33 -13.09
CA ALA A 521 5.32 6.32 -12.07
C ALA A 521 5.65 5.35 -10.91
N ILE A 522 6.22 4.18 -11.21
CA ILE A 522 6.64 3.22 -10.18
C ILE A 522 7.80 3.77 -9.34
N ALA A 523 8.81 4.37 -9.96
CA ALA A 523 9.92 4.98 -9.23
C ALA A 523 9.45 6.14 -8.34
N GLU A 524 8.58 7.01 -8.85
CA GLU A 524 8.06 8.17 -8.13
C GLU A 524 7.16 7.79 -6.94
N GLU A 525 6.28 6.79 -7.09
CA GLU A 525 5.27 6.46 -6.08
C GLU A 525 5.66 5.30 -5.14
N HIS A 526 6.58 4.43 -5.56
CA HIS A 526 6.94 3.20 -4.84
C HIS A 526 8.44 3.05 -4.57
N ASP A 527 9.30 3.93 -5.11
CA ASP A 527 10.77 3.83 -4.99
C ASP A 527 11.32 2.46 -5.45
N LEU A 528 10.73 1.92 -6.53
CA LEU A 528 11.09 0.62 -7.12
C LEU A 528 11.60 0.75 -8.55
N GLN A 529 12.59 -0.08 -8.90
CA GLN A 529 12.93 -0.34 -10.30
C GLN A 529 12.08 -1.47 -10.87
N VAL A 530 11.79 -1.36 -12.16
CA VAL A 530 11.07 -2.40 -12.90
C VAL A 530 12.06 -3.15 -13.76
N TYR A 531 12.10 -4.47 -13.62
CA TYR A 531 12.93 -5.35 -14.43
C TYR A 531 12.30 -5.64 -15.80
N ALA A 532 10.98 -5.91 -15.83
CA ALA A 532 10.27 -6.16 -17.07
C ALA A 532 8.84 -5.58 -17.06
N ILE A 533 8.43 -5.05 -18.21
CA ILE A 533 7.09 -4.54 -18.50
C ILE A 533 6.56 -5.30 -19.71
N VAL A 534 5.50 -6.07 -19.52
CA VAL A 534 4.88 -6.87 -20.57
C VAL A 534 3.49 -6.32 -20.87
N LEU A 535 3.32 -5.76 -22.07
CA LEU A 535 2.05 -5.25 -22.56
C LEU A 535 1.28 -6.38 -23.22
N LEU A 536 0.08 -6.66 -22.73
CA LEU A 536 -0.78 -7.73 -23.22
C LEU A 536 -1.86 -7.23 -24.16
N LYS A 537 -2.26 -8.09 -25.10
CA LYS A 537 -3.44 -7.88 -25.93
C LYS A 537 -4.68 -7.62 -25.05
N THR A 538 -5.63 -6.84 -25.55
CA THR A 538 -6.88 -6.61 -24.81
C THR A 538 -7.61 -7.94 -24.55
N ALA A 539 -8.04 -8.16 -23.30
CA ALA A 539 -8.80 -9.33 -22.84
C ALA A 539 -8.02 -10.66 -22.88
N SER A 540 -6.72 -10.62 -22.61
CA SER A 540 -5.84 -11.80 -22.51
C SER A 540 -5.09 -11.93 -21.17
N ILE A 541 -5.22 -10.99 -20.23
CA ILE A 541 -4.66 -11.17 -18.89
C ILE A 541 -5.38 -12.31 -18.16
N LEU A 542 -4.61 -13.10 -17.40
CA LEU A 542 -5.15 -14.27 -16.71
C LEU A 542 -5.97 -13.83 -15.50
N LYS A 543 -7.26 -14.15 -15.54
CA LYS A 543 -8.25 -13.83 -14.51
C LYS A 543 -8.97 -15.09 -14.05
N THR A 544 -9.45 -15.08 -12.81
CA THR A 544 -10.38 -16.10 -12.31
C THR A 544 -11.70 -16.02 -13.09
N SER A 545 -12.55 -17.03 -12.95
CA SER A 545 -13.91 -17.00 -13.50
C SER A 545 -14.77 -15.85 -12.94
N SER A 546 -14.42 -15.29 -11.78
CA SER A 546 -15.03 -14.11 -11.18
C SER A 546 -14.40 -12.78 -11.58
N GLY A 547 -13.33 -12.79 -12.39
CA GLY A 547 -12.69 -11.59 -12.90
C GLY A 547 -11.46 -11.11 -12.13
N LYS A 548 -11.10 -11.76 -11.01
CA LYS A 548 -9.93 -11.40 -10.19
C LYS A 548 -8.62 -11.71 -10.93
N ILE A 549 -7.61 -10.86 -10.78
CA ILE A 549 -6.27 -11.07 -11.36
C ILE A 549 -5.60 -12.30 -10.75
N GLN A 550 -5.05 -13.19 -11.58
CA GLN A 550 -4.28 -14.36 -11.13
C GLN A 550 -2.76 -14.06 -11.21
N ARG A 551 -2.22 -13.32 -10.24
CA ARG A 551 -0.80 -12.88 -10.24
C ARG A 551 0.19 -14.02 -10.42
N GLN A 552 0.03 -15.11 -9.67
CA GLN A 552 0.90 -16.29 -9.78
C GLN A 552 0.80 -16.97 -11.16
N ALA A 553 -0.39 -16.98 -11.78
CA ALA A 553 -0.55 -17.50 -13.13
C ALA A 553 0.11 -16.56 -14.16
N CYS A 554 0.04 -15.25 -13.96
CA CYS A 554 0.77 -14.26 -14.76
C CYS A 554 2.30 -14.41 -14.59
N LYS A 555 2.80 -14.60 -13.36
CA LYS A 555 4.22 -14.90 -13.07
C LYS A 555 4.67 -16.16 -13.79
N LYS A 556 3.94 -17.26 -13.63
CA LYS A 556 4.22 -18.51 -14.35
C LYS A 556 4.16 -18.33 -15.87
N GLY A 557 3.15 -17.59 -16.35
CA GLY A 557 2.97 -17.31 -17.77
C GLY A 557 4.11 -16.49 -18.36
N PHE A 558 4.64 -15.51 -17.61
CA PHE A 558 5.81 -14.73 -17.94
C PHE A 558 7.07 -15.60 -18.01
N LEU A 559 7.34 -16.38 -16.96
CA LEU A 559 8.51 -17.27 -16.89
C LEU A 559 8.49 -18.36 -17.99
N MET A 560 7.32 -18.79 -18.42
CA MET A 560 7.14 -19.79 -19.48
C MET A 560 6.89 -19.18 -20.87
N GLU A 561 6.92 -17.85 -21.00
CA GLU A 561 6.65 -17.12 -22.25
C GLU A 561 5.32 -17.50 -22.94
N THR A 562 4.27 -17.75 -22.16
CA THR A 562 2.94 -18.17 -22.66
C THR A 562 1.90 -17.05 -22.71
N LEU A 563 2.28 -15.83 -22.34
CA LEU A 563 1.38 -14.67 -22.33
C LEU A 563 1.14 -14.12 -23.76
N ASN A 564 -0.01 -13.50 -23.99
CA ASN A 564 -0.35 -12.89 -25.28
C ASN A 564 0.23 -11.47 -25.38
N VAL A 565 1.53 -11.39 -25.63
CA VAL A 565 2.31 -10.17 -25.64
C VAL A 565 2.08 -9.37 -26.93
N VAL A 566 1.85 -8.06 -26.80
CA VAL A 566 1.77 -7.09 -27.93
C VAL A 566 2.90 -6.06 -27.89
N GLY A 567 3.63 -6.00 -26.79
CA GLY A 567 4.79 -5.16 -26.61
C GLY A 567 5.50 -5.55 -25.33
N GLU A 568 6.81 -5.46 -25.30
CA GLU A 568 7.59 -5.81 -24.14
C GLU A 568 8.77 -4.86 -24.01
N TRP A 569 9.05 -4.48 -22.77
CA TRP A 569 10.29 -3.83 -22.39
C TRP A 569 10.91 -4.67 -21.29
N ARG A 570 12.18 -5.01 -21.44
CA ARG A 570 13.00 -5.59 -20.38
C ARG A 570 14.18 -4.68 -20.15
N GLN A 571 14.65 -4.64 -18.91
CA GLN A 571 15.99 -4.18 -18.63
C GLN A 571 16.95 -5.03 -19.49
N PRO A 572 17.77 -4.46 -20.38
CA PRO A 572 18.62 -5.28 -21.25
C PRO A 572 19.61 -6.11 -20.40
N MET A 573 20.10 -7.26 -20.90
CA MET A 573 21.09 -8.12 -20.22
C MET A 573 22.51 -7.62 -20.48
N ALA A 574 23.42 -7.70 -19.51
CA ALA A 574 24.78 -7.15 -19.62
C ALA A 574 25.48 -7.71 -20.88
N ALA A 575 25.94 -6.84 -21.77
CA ALA A 575 26.92 -7.26 -22.77
C ALA A 575 28.25 -7.50 -22.03
N PRO A 576 29.10 -8.44 -22.50
CA PRO A 576 30.46 -8.56 -21.97
C PRO A 576 31.11 -7.18 -22.06
N GLU A 577 31.77 -6.75 -20.98
CA GLU A 577 32.48 -5.48 -20.95
C GLU A 577 33.28 -5.31 -22.25
N PRO A 578 33.11 -4.19 -22.98
CA PRO A 578 34.04 -3.89 -24.06
C PRO A 578 35.43 -3.87 -23.45
N ALA A 579 36.33 -4.71 -23.99
CA ALA A 579 37.70 -4.86 -23.54
C ALA A 579 38.27 -3.49 -23.21
N ALA A 580 38.74 -3.34 -21.96
CA ALA A 580 39.33 -2.12 -21.43
C ALA A 580 40.18 -1.47 -22.53
N VAL A 581 39.82 -0.25 -22.91
CA VAL A 581 40.66 0.58 -23.77
C VAL A 581 41.87 0.95 -22.93
N SER A 582 42.84 0.06 -22.90
CA SER A 582 44.20 0.32 -22.44
C SER A 582 44.83 1.29 -23.43
N GLY A 583 44.80 2.59 -23.13
CA GLY A 583 45.38 3.60 -24.00
C GLY A 583 45.41 5.00 -23.40
N ALA A 584 46.52 5.31 -22.72
CA ALA A 584 47.01 6.61 -22.24
C ALA A 584 46.28 7.20 -21.00
N ALA A 585 46.94 7.58 -19.90
CA ALA A 585 48.35 7.91 -19.69
C ALA A 585 48.80 7.63 -18.25
N SER A 586 49.88 6.87 -18.11
CA SER A 586 50.86 7.04 -17.03
C SER A 586 51.80 8.18 -17.44
N GLY A 587 51.74 9.32 -16.77
CA GLY A 587 52.66 10.44 -16.98
C GLY A 587 52.38 11.62 -16.05
N ASP A 588 53.32 11.87 -15.15
CA ASP A 588 53.52 13.06 -14.30
C ASP A 588 52.29 13.80 -13.73
N ALA A 589 52.14 13.65 -12.42
CA ALA A 589 51.31 14.49 -11.57
C ALA A 589 51.83 15.93 -11.53
N SER A 590 51.36 16.77 -12.44
CA SER A 590 51.46 18.23 -12.39
C SER A 590 50.28 18.87 -13.11
N ARG A 591 49.29 19.36 -12.35
CA ARG A 591 48.19 20.28 -12.75
C ARG A 591 47.63 20.08 -14.17
N ALA A 592 46.80 19.04 -14.35
CA ALA A 592 45.84 19.02 -15.47
C ALA A 592 44.65 19.93 -15.11
N ALA A 593 44.15 20.72 -16.07
CA ALA A 593 42.98 21.57 -15.89
C ALA A 593 41.73 20.73 -15.50
N PRO A 594 40.78 21.28 -14.70
CA PRO A 594 39.53 20.58 -14.40
C PRO A 594 38.82 20.16 -15.71
N PRO A 595 38.22 18.96 -15.76
CA PRO A 595 37.54 18.48 -16.94
C PRO A 595 36.43 19.46 -17.33
N THR A 596 36.37 19.83 -18.60
CA THR A 596 35.36 20.79 -19.09
C THR A 596 33.96 20.19 -19.03
N GLU A 597 32.94 21.05 -19.00
CA GLU A 597 31.51 20.65 -18.99
C GLU A 597 31.21 19.60 -20.07
N ALA A 598 31.79 19.75 -21.25
CA ALA A 598 31.64 18.79 -22.35
C ALA A 598 32.23 17.39 -22.05
N ILE A 599 33.32 17.30 -21.28
CA ILE A 599 33.96 16.03 -20.92
C ILE A 599 33.16 15.34 -19.81
N ILE A 600 32.68 16.09 -18.83
CA ILE A 600 31.83 15.56 -17.75
C ILE A 600 30.48 15.10 -18.33
N GLN A 601 29.89 15.89 -19.23
CA GLN A 601 28.67 15.49 -19.93
C GLN A 601 28.89 14.24 -20.77
N ALA A 602 30.00 14.13 -21.52
CA ALA A 602 30.30 12.92 -22.28
C ALA A 602 30.50 11.68 -21.40
N TRP A 603 31.09 11.84 -20.20
CA TRP A 603 31.21 10.76 -19.23
C TRP A 603 29.84 10.33 -18.69
N LEU A 604 28.99 11.29 -18.30
CA LEU A 604 27.64 11.02 -17.82
C LEU A 604 26.78 10.39 -18.93
N GLU A 605 26.90 10.83 -20.17
CA GLU A 605 26.24 10.22 -21.33
C GLU A 605 26.69 8.77 -21.52
N ALA A 606 28.00 8.50 -21.43
CA ALA A 606 28.54 7.15 -21.56
C ALA A 606 28.08 6.23 -20.40
N LYS A 607 28.08 6.75 -19.17
CA LYS A 607 27.66 6.00 -17.98
C LYS A 607 26.16 5.77 -17.94
N LEU A 608 25.34 6.76 -18.27
CA LEU A 608 23.90 6.60 -18.43
C LEU A 608 23.56 5.72 -19.62
N SER A 609 24.32 5.77 -20.71
CA SER A 609 24.18 4.83 -21.83
C SER A 609 24.46 3.40 -21.38
N THR A 610 25.44 3.21 -20.50
CA THR A 610 25.77 1.90 -19.91
C THR A 610 24.70 1.44 -18.91
N LEU A 611 24.26 2.31 -17.99
CA LEU A 611 23.27 2.00 -16.95
C LEU A 611 21.86 1.76 -17.54
N LEU A 612 21.44 2.64 -18.46
CA LEU A 612 20.11 2.61 -19.09
C LEU A 612 20.08 1.72 -20.34
N ARG A 613 21.25 1.30 -20.84
CA ARG A 613 21.42 0.45 -22.02
C ARG A 613 20.73 1.05 -23.25
N MET A 614 20.84 2.37 -23.38
CA MET A 614 20.31 3.18 -24.47
C MET A 614 21.47 3.73 -25.30
N PRO A 615 21.32 3.90 -26.63
CA PRO A 615 22.35 4.57 -27.43
C PRO A 615 22.53 6.01 -26.92
N PRO A 616 23.77 6.55 -26.88
CA PRO A 616 24.03 7.90 -26.34
C PRO A 616 23.14 8.99 -26.96
N GLN A 617 22.76 8.84 -28.23
CA GLN A 617 21.90 9.76 -28.96
C GLN A 617 20.43 9.78 -28.46
N ALA A 618 20.01 8.79 -27.69
CA ALA A 618 18.67 8.71 -27.10
C ALA A 618 18.60 9.28 -25.67
N ILE A 619 19.74 9.70 -25.11
CA ILE A 619 19.82 10.33 -23.79
C ILE A 619 19.66 11.83 -23.97
N ASN A 620 18.59 12.37 -23.41
CA ASN A 620 18.32 13.81 -23.34
C ASN A 620 19.07 14.43 -22.13
N PRO A 621 20.02 15.36 -22.36
CA PRO A 621 20.78 16.03 -21.29
C PRO A 621 19.94 16.83 -20.29
N GLN A 622 18.76 17.27 -20.70
CA GLN A 622 17.86 18.11 -19.90
C GLN A 622 16.78 17.30 -19.18
N MET A 623 16.71 15.98 -19.41
CA MET A 623 15.79 15.09 -18.72
C MET A 623 16.35 14.73 -17.34
N SER A 624 15.45 14.64 -16.36
CA SER A 624 15.86 14.31 -15.00
C SER A 624 16.33 12.86 -14.90
N LEU A 625 17.36 12.59 -14.10
CA LEU A 625 17.92 11.24 -13.90
C LEU A 625 16.87 10.24 -13.38
N VAL A 626 15.95 10.68 -12.52
CA VAL A 626 14.81 9.86 -12.02
C VAL A 626 13.77 9.59 -13.13
N GLN A 627 13.61 10.50 -14.09
CA GLN A 627 12.67 10.32 -15.21
C GLN A 627 13.10 9.20 -16.18
N TYR A 628 14.37 8.78 -16.14
CA TYR A 628 14.81 7.58 -16.84
C TYR A 628 14.37 6.27 -16.15
N GLY A 629 13.87 6.35 -14.91
CA GLY A 629 13.50 5.22 -14.06
C GLY A 629 14.66 4.72 -13.19
N LEU A 630 15.68 5.57 -12.95
CA LEU A 630 16.75 5.28 -12.00
C LEU A 630 16.23 5.43 -10.58
N ASP A 631 16.63 4.52 -9.70
CA ASP A 631 16.24 4.56 -8.29
C ASP A 631 17.31 5.24 -7.44
N SER A 632 16.99 5.47 -6.17
CA SER A 632 17.86 6.16 -5.23
C SER A 632 19.23 5.50 -5.07
N LEU A 633 19.32 4.17 -5.14
CA LEU A 633 20.58 3.42 -5.04
C LEU A 633 21.47 3.60 -6.28
N THR A 634 20.90 3.51 -7.48
CA THR A 634 21.64 3.66 -8.73
C THR A 634 22.20 5.07 -8.89
N LEU A 635 21.46 6.08 -8.41
CA LEU A 635 21.92 7.48 -8.42
C LEU A 635 23.08 7.72 -7.44
N VAL A 636 23.08 7.03 -6.29
CA VAL A 636 24.21 7.07 -5.33
C VAL A 636 25.45 6.41 -5.91
N THR A 637 25.32 5.23 -6.53
CA THR A 637 26.45 4.57 -7.21
C THR A 637 27.02 5.43 -8.34
N LEU A 638 26.15 6.08 -9.14
CA LEU A 638 26.58 7.01 -10.19
C LEU A 638 27.37 8.20 -9.61
N ALA A 639 26.98 8.71 -8.45
CA ALA A 639 27.71 9.78 -7.76
C ALA A 639 29.11 9.33 -7.31
N SER A 640 29.22 8.12 -6.72
CA SER A 640 30.49 7.56 -6.26
C SER A 640 31.46 7.25 -7.41
N GLU A 641 30.98 6.71 -8.53
CA GLU A 641 31.82 6.47 -9.70
C GLU A 641 32.30 7.78 -10.37
N LEU A 642 31.47 8.83 -10.30
CA LEU A 642 31.81 10.17 -10.81
C LEU A 642 32.87 10.83 -9.92
N GLU A 643 32.78 10.66 -8.60
CA GLU A 643 33.78 11.09 -7.63
C GLU A 643 35.15 10.44 -7.88
N GLU A 644 35.17 9.11 -8.07
CA GLU A 644 36.39 8.35 -8.36
C GLU A 644 37.03 8.79 -9.69
N TRP A 645 36.22 9.02 -10.72
CA TRP A 645 36.72 9.46 -12.03
C TRP A 645 37.24 10.91 -12.03
N LEU A 646 36.62 11.80 -11.26
CA LEU A 646 37.04 13.20 -11.13
C LEU A 646 38.25 13.38 -10.22
N GLY A 647 38.50 12.44 -9.29
CA GLY A 647 39.67 12.45 -8.41
C GLY A 647 39.56 13.44 -7.24
N PHE A 648 38.37 13.93 -6.92
CA PHE A 648 38.07 14.77 -5.76
C PHE A 648 36.69 14.44 -5.18
N GLN A 649 36.52 14.61 -3.87
CA GLN A 649 35.29 14.21 -3.17
C GLN A 649 34.07 15.03 -3.62
N LEU A 650 32.96 14.35 -3.93
CA LEU A 650 31.69 14.98 -4.27
C LEU A 650 30.73 14.87 -3.08
N PRO A 651 29.98 15.94 -2.73
CA PRO A 651 28.86 15.79 -1.82
C PRO A 651 27.87 14.78 -2.41
N SER A 652 27.46 13.77 -1.63
CA SER A 652 26.53 12.72 -2.06
C SER A 652 25.15 13.24 -2.54
N GLN A 653 24.86 14.52 -2.27
CA GLN A 653 23.64 15.21 -2.67
C GLN A 653 23.73 15.90 -4.04
N VAL A 654 24.93 16.03 -4.64
CA VAL A 654 25.15 16.80 -5.87
C VAL A 654 24.29 16.30 -7.05
N VAL A 655 24.02 15.00 -7.12
CA VAL A 655 23.16 14.37 -8.14
C VAL A 655 21.66 14.68 -7.90
N TYR A 656 21.27 14.93 -6.65
CA TYR A 656 19.90 15.31 -6.27
C TYR A 656 19.66 16.83 -6.39
N GLU A 657 20.69 17.65 -6.15
CA GLU A 657 20.67 19.11 -6.30
C GLU A 657 20.69 19.53 -7.77
N HIS A 658 21.33 18.72 -8.62
CA HIS A 658 21.39 18.91 -10.06
C HIS A 658 20.70 17.75 -10.79
N PRO A 659 19.37 17.74 -10.86
CA PRO A 659 18.60 16.55 -11.23
C PRO A 659 18.72 16.15 -12.70
N THR A 660 19.44 16.91 -13.54
CA THR A 660 19.66 16.65 -14.97
C THR A 660 21.15 16.52 -15.27
N MET A 661 21.49 15.77 -16.31
CA MET A 661 22.87 15.58 -16.73
C MET A 661 23.56 16.90 -17.09
N ALA A 662 22.85 17.80 -17.78
CA ALA A 662 23.39 19.12 -18.14
C ALA A 662 23.64 19.98 -16.89
N ALA A 663 22.71 20.01 -15.94
CA ALA A 663 22.90 20.76 -14.69
C ALA A 663 24.05 20.19 -13.84
N LEU A 664 24.20 18.87 -13.81
CA LEU A 664 25.27 18.19 -13.07
C LEU A 664 26.64 18.44 -13.71
N ALA A 665 26.74 18.31 -15.04
CA ALA A 665 27.98 18.60 -15.77
C ALA A 665 28.40 20.07 -15.63
N HIS A 666 27.43 20.99 -15.70
CA HIS A 666 27.67 22.41 -15.53
C HIS A 666 28.18 22.75 -14.13
N ALA A 667 27.55 22.20 -13.08
CA ALA A 667 27.95 22.41 -11.69
C ALA A 667 29.37 21.90 -11.42
N LEU A 668 29.72 20.73 -11.95
CA LEU A 668 31.02 20.10 -11.74
C LEU A 668 32.16 20.76 -12.53
N ALA A 669 31.88 21.29 -13.72
CA ALA A 669 32.89 21.95 -14.55
C ALA A 669 33.28 23.36 -14.07
N HIS A 670 32.43 23.99 -13.26
CA HIS A 670 32.65 25.34 -12.72
C HIS A 670 33.06 25.33 -11.23
N ALA A 671 33.30 24.15 -10.65
CA ALA A 671 33.85 24.01 -9.31
C ALA A 671 35.38 24.26 -9.32
N SER A 672 35.88 25.18 -8.48
CA SER A 672 37.33 25.48 -8.42
C SER A 672 38.06 24.54 -7.44
N PRO A 673 39.28 24.04 -7.75
CA PRO A 673 40.05 23.19 -6.83
C PRO A 673 40.37 23.85 -5.47
N ASP A 674 40.46 25.19 -5.45
CA ASP A 674 40.68 25.99 -4.23
C ASP A 674 39.37 26.31 -3.47
N ASP A 675 38.19 26.05 -4.03
CA ASP A 675 36.91 26.22 -3.32
C ASP A 675 36.63 25.07 -2.35
N HIS A 676 37.31 23.92 -2.50
CA HIS A 676 37.08 22.73 -1.67
C HIS A 676 37.85 22.73 -0.33
N GLN A 677 38.75 23.69 -0.10
CA GLN A 677 39.36 23.96 1.22
C GLN A 677 38.87 25.25 1.88
N ARG A 678 38.06 26.07 1.19
CA ARG A 678 37.59 27.35 1.71
C ARG A 678 36.33 27.16 2.54
N SER A 679 36.59 26.96 3.83
CA SER A 679 35.66 26.92 4.96
C SER A 679 34.66 25.75 4.94
N SER A 680 35.13 24.56 5.34
CA SER A 680 34.32 23.34 5.52
C SER A 680 33.12 23.49 6.45
N CYS A 681 33.03 24.59 7.20
CA CYS A 681 31.88 24.88 8.05
C CYS A 681 30.74 25.61 7.33
N LEU A 682 30.93 26.24 6.16
CA LEU A 682 29.88 27.02 5.51
C LEU A 682 29.21 26.25 4.36
N VAL A 683 27.96 25.83 4.57
CA VAL A 683 27.20 24.98 3.64
C VAL A 683 26.11 25.80 2.94
N PRO A 684 26.16 25.95 1.60
CA PRO A 684 25.06 26.57 0.85
C PRO A 684 23.88 25.62 0.78
N LEU A 685 22.80 25.90 1.50
CA LEU A 685 21.55 25.14 1.34
C LEU A 685 20.68 25.74 0.22
N GLN A 686 20.78 27.06 0.02
CA GLN A 686 20.23 27.79 -1.13
C GLN A 686 21.10 29.02 -1.38
N SER A 687 21.92 29.02 -2.43
CA SER A 687 22.88 30.10 -2.70
C SER A 687 22.30 31.27 -3.49
N GLN A 688 21.13 31.08 -4.12
CA GLN A 688 20.49 32.05 -5.01
C GLN A 688 19.48 32.93 -4.26
N GLY A 689 19.31 34.18 -4.71
CA GLY A 689 18.33 35.12 -4.18
C GLY A 689 18.80 36.58 -4.28
N THR A 690 17.86 37.52 -4.15
CA THR A 690 18.13 38.97 -4.21
C THR A 690 18.11 39.64 -2.85
N LYS A 691 17.54 38.97 -1.82
CA LYS A 691 17.48 39.46 -0.45
C LYS A 691 18.77 39.13 0.34
N PRO A 692 19.05 39.82 1.46
CA PRO A 692 20.19 39.48 2.31
C PRO A 692 20.14 38.05 2.86
N PRO A 693 21.28 37.31 2.84
CA PRO A 693 21.36 35.93 3.32
C PRO A 693 20.88 35.71 4.76
N PHE A 694 20.32 34.53 5.01
CA PHE A 694 20.04 34.03 6.36
C PHE A 694 21.01 32.90 6.71
N PHE A 695 21.69 33.02 7.86
CA PHE A 695 22.69 32.05 8.31
C PHE A 695 22.17 31.25 9.51
N CYS A 696 22.13 29.92 9.38
CA CYS A 696 21.58 29.02 10.38
C CYS A 696 22.65 28.06 10.97
N ILE A 697 22.84 28.05 12.28
CA ILE A 697 23.92 27.29 12.93
C ILE A 697 23.47 25.89 13.30
N HIS A 698 24.32 24.87 13.13
CA HIS A 698 24.04 23.47 13.45
C HIS A 698 23.46 23.23 14.88
N PRO A 699 22.61 22.19 15.06
CA PRO A 699 22.19 21.71 16.38
C PRO A 699 23.30 20.89 17.06
N LEU A 700 22.98 20.24 18.20
CA LEU A 700 23.96 19.58 19.08
C LEU A 700 24.83 18.54 18.34
N ALA A 701 24.26 17.86 17.34
CA ALA A 701 24.94 16.87 16.52
C ALA A 701 25.98 17.44 15.53
N GLY A 702 26.06 18.76 15.35
CA GLY A 702 27.04 19.38 14.47
C GLY A 702 26.66 19.46 13.00
N VAL A 703 25.64 18.71 12.56
CA VAL A 703 25.27 18.54 11.15
C VAL A 703 24.17 19.51 10.71
N VAL A 704 24.19 19.95 9.46
CA VAL A 704 23.22 20.93 8.93
C VAL A 704 21.97 20.29 8.31
N PHE A 705 21.93 18.96 8.17
CA PHE A 705 20.82 18.25 7.50
C PHE A 705 19.40 18.56 8.01
N PRO A 706 19.19 18.84 9.31
CA PRO A 706 17.87 19.22 9.80
C PRO A 706 17.26 20.45 9.12
N TYR A 707 18.06 21.29 8.45
CA TYR A 707 17.57 22.48 7.75
C TYR A 707 17.11 22.23 6.31
N TYR A 708 17.42 21.09 5.66
CA TYR A 708 17.00 20.85 4.27
C TYR A 708 15.48 20.92 4.05
N PRO A 709 14.63 20.32 4.91
CA PRO A 709 13.18 20.43 4.71
C PRO A 709 12.71 21.87 4.86
N LEU A 710 13.37 22.68 5.70
CA LEU A 710 13.08 24.12 5.84
C LEU A 710 13.41 24.86 4.56
N VAL A 711 14.60 24.68 4.01
CA VAL A 711 15.03 25.36 2.79
C VAL A 711 14.15 25.01 1.58
N ARG A 712 13.72 23.75 1.45
CA ARG A 712 12.83 23.31 0.35
C ARG A 712 11.52 24.11 0.25
N VAL A 713 11.02 24.63 1.37
CA VAL A 713 9.77 25.40 1.43
C VAL A 713 9.99 26.87 1.84
N PHE A 714 11.25 27.31 1.92
CA PHE A 714 11.64 28.68 2.28
C PHE A 714 11.50 29.67 1.12
N GLY A 715 11.30 29.20 -0.11
CA GLY A 715 11.23 30.05 -1.30
C GLY A 715 12.60 30.55 -1.75
N HIS A 716 12.70 31.01 -3.00
CA HIS A 716 13.99 31.17 -3.70
C HIS A 716 14.58 32.60 -3.67
N ASP A 717 13.91 33.57 -3.05
CA ASP A 717 14.30 34.99 -3.12
C ASP A 717 15.39 35.39 -2.12
N ARG A 718 15.66 34.56 -1.11
CA ARG A 718 16.64 34.83 -0.05
C ARG A 718 17.66 33.69 0.05
N PRO A 719 18.97 33.95 -0.07
CA PRO A 719 19.99 32.93 0.16
C PRO A 719 19.92 32.36 1.58
N PHE A 720 20.06 31.05 1.72
CA PHE A 720 20.06 30.32 2.98
C PHE A 720 21.37 29.54 3.11
N TRP A 721 22.16 29.90 4.13
CA TRP A 721 23.45 29.29 4.42
C TRP A 721 23.39 28.62 5.78
N ALA A 722 23.98 27.44 5.90
CA ALA A 722 24.07 26.74 7.17
C ALA A 722 25.53 26.59 7.62
N LEU A 723 25.75 26.63 8.93
CA LEU A 723 27.08 26.50 9.53
C LEU A 723 27.21 25.13 10.21
N GLN A 724 28.08 24.28 9.68
CA GLN A 724 28.39 22.92 10.11
C GLN A 724 29.57 22.90 11.09
N SER A 725 29.56 21.95 12.04
CA SER A 725 30.62 21.82 13.02
C SER A 725 31.93 21.32 12.43
N VAL A 726 33.03 21.93 12.88
CA VAL A 726 34.39 21.43 12.68
C VAL A 726 34.53 20.06 13.39
N GLY A 727 35.23 19.14 12.74
CA GLY A 727 35.59 17.82 13.29
C GLY A 727 34.69 16.65 12.87
N LEU A 728 33.58 16.90 12.17
CA LEU A 728 32.71 15.84 11.63
C LEU A 728 33.43 14.92 10.61
N GLU A 729 34.43 15.44 9.90
CA GLU A 729 35.20 14.71 8.89
C GLU A 729 36.32 13.83 9.49
N GLY A 730 36.62 13.96 10.79
CA GLY A 730 37.60 13.11 11.49
C GLY A 730 39.07 13.54 11.34
N GLY A 731 39.34 14.65 10.66
CA GLY A 731 40.68 15.23 10.47
C GLY A 731 41.02 16.46 11.31
N SER A 732 40.08 16.97 12.12
CA SER A 732 40.27 18.17 12.96
C SER A 732 39.54 18.02 14.29
N GLN A 733 40.07 18.59 15.37
CA GLN A 733 39.44 18.54 16.69
C GLN A 733 38.23 19.49 16.75
N PRO A 734 37.07 19.05 17.27
CA PRO A 734 35.93 19.93 17.50
C PRO A 734 36.25 21.06 18.49
N LEU A 735 35.60 22.21 18.32
CA LEU A 735 35.67 23.32 19.26
C LEU A 735 34.84 22.99 20.51
N THR A 736 35.30 23.39 21.71
CA THR A 736 34.66 23.02 22.99
C THR A 736 34.05 24.19 23.76
N THR A 737 34.02 25.40 23.17
CA THR A 737 33.35 26.58 23.76
C THR A 737 32.48 27.28 22.72
N ILE A 738 31.33 27.82 23.14
CA ILE A 738 30.40 28.52 22.24
C ILE A 738 31.03 29.82 21.71
N GLU A 739 31.83 30.51 22.52
CA GLU A 739 32.55 31.72 22.12
C GLU A 739 33.56 31.47 21.00
N ALA A 740 34.30 30.35 21.06
CA ALA A 740 35.25 29.97 20.02
C ALA A 740 34.54 29.52 18.74
N MET A 741 33.43 28.76 18.86
CA MET A 741 32.58 28.41 17.71
C MET A 741 32.06 29.66 17.00
N ALA A 742 31.52 30.62 17.77
CA ALA A 742 31.00 31.85 17.23
C ALA A 742 32.08 32.66 16.49
N ALA A 743 33.28 32.80 17.08
CA ALA A 743 34.39 33.49 16.42
C ALA A 743 34.79 32.81 15.10
N HIS A 744 34.92 31.48 15.10
CA HIS A 744 35.29 30.72 13.90
C HIS A 744 34.22 30.82 12.79
N TYR A 745 32.94 30.71 13.14
CA TYR A 745 31.85 30.82 12.17
C TYR A 745 31.68 32.25 11.63
N LEU A 746 32.01 33.27 12.43
CA LEU A 746 32.03 34.65 11.97
C LEU A 746 33.13 34.90 10.94
N GLU A 747 34.30 34.26 11.06
CA GLU A 747 35.35 34.36 10.02
C GLU A 747 34.83 33.89 8.66
N ALA A 748 34.15 32.73 8.63
CA ALA A 748 33.53 32.19 7.41
C ALA A 748 32.40 33.09 6.88
N LEU A 749 31.53 33.56 7.78
CA LEU A 749 30.40 34.41 7.43
C LEU A 749 30.86 35.77 6.85
N LEU A 750 31.86 36.41 7.46
CA LEU A 750 32.36 37.72 7.03
C LEU A 750 33.10 37.66 5.69
N GLN A 751 33.67 36.50 5.34
CA GLN A 751 34.23 36.28 3.99
C GLN A 751 33.13 36.26 2.93
N LEU A 752 31.97 35.64 3.22
CA LEU A 752 30.84 35.60 2.30
C LEU A 752 30.08 36.95 2.26
N GLN A 753 29.85 37.56 3.42
CA GLN A 753 29.11 38.81 3.55
C GLN A 753 29.88 39.82 4.43
N PRO A 754 30.76 40.65 3.84
CA PRO A 754 31.55 41.63 4.59
C PRO A 754 30.74 42.82 5.14
N GLN A 755 29.50 43.01 4.67
CA GLN A 755 28.69 44.19 4.97
C GLN A 755 27.43 43.82 5.75
N ASP A 756 27.05 44.68 6.70
CA ASP A 756 25.82 44.56 7.47
C ASP A 756 24.57 45.00 6.64
N PRO A 757 23.33 44.64 7.04
CA PRO A 757 22.94 43.93 8.27
C PRO A 757 22.95 42.40 8.17
N TYR A 758 23.17 41.73 9.30
CA TYR A 758 23.21 40.26 9.43
C TYR A 758 21.90 39.66 9.93
N TYR A 759 21.53 38.49 9.40
CA TYR A 759 20.39 37.69 9.83
C TYR A 759 20.89 36.31 10.29
N LEU A 760 20.80 36.05 11.59
CA LEU A 760 21.36 34.85 12.22
C LEU A 760 20.24 34.02 12.86
N GLY A 761 20.35 32.71 12.83
CA GLY A 761 19.48 31.84 13.60
C GLY A 761 20.04 30.45 13.87
N GLY A 762 19.32 29.69 14.67
CA GLY A 762 19.71 28.30 14.97
C GLY A 762 18.61 27.54 15.68
N TRP A 763 18.56 26.24 15.42
CA TRP A 763 17.67 25.30 16.08
C TRP A 763 18.38 24.56 17.21
N SER A 764 17.68 24.41 18.33
CA SER A 764 18.21 23.71 19.50
C SER A 764 19.53 24.36 19.98
N PHE A 765 20.60 23.59 20.16
CA PHE A 765 21.93 24.08 20.49
C PHE A 765 22.41 25.26 19.63
N GLY A 766 22.12 25.26 18.32
CA GLY A 766 22.59 26.29 17.39
C GLY A 766 22.10 27.69 17.72
N ALA A 767 20.99 27.81 18.44
CA ALA A 767 20.46 29.09 18.91
C ALA A 767 21.42 29.81 19.87
N TYR A 768 22.14 29.08 20.73
CA TYR A 768 23.10 29.68 21.65
C TYR A 768 24.31 30.25 20.91
N VAL A 769 24.81 29.50 19.91
CA VAL A 769 25.90 29.96 19.05
C VAL A 769 25.48 31.15 18.20
N ALA A 770 24.26 31.14 17.65
CA ALA A 770 23.71 32.27 16.89
C ALA A 770 23.64 33.56 17.74
N LEU A 771 23.23 33.43 19.01
CA LEU A 771 23.15 34.55 19.95
C LEU A 771 24.55 35.10 20.31
N GLU A 772 25.53 34.22 20.51
CA GLU A 772 26.91 34.62 20.76
C GLU A 772 27.53 35.30 19.54
N MET A 773 27.32 34.76 18.33
CA MET A 773 27.75 35.40 17.07
C MET A 773 27.15 36.80 16.93
N ALA A 774 25.86 36.96 17.23
CA ALA A 774 25.20 38.26 17.19
C ALA A 774 25.78 39.25 18.21
N THR A 775 26.16 38.75 19.39
CA THR A 775 26.78 39.55 20.46
C THR A 775 28.17 40.03 20.03
N GLN A 776 29.00 39.15 19.47
CA GLN A 776 30.34 39.49 18.97
C GLN A 776 30.29 40.47 17.80
N LEU A 777 29.38 40.30 16.83
CA LEU A 777 29.16 41.26 15.74
C LEU A 777 28.80 42.66 16.26
N ARG A 778 27.90 42.74 17.24
CA ARG A 778 27.51 44.02 17.85
C ARG A 778 28.67 44.68 18.61
N GLN A 779 29.52 43.91 19.27
CA GLN A 779 30.74 44.44 19.92
C GLN A 779 31.74 44.98 18.90
N GLN A 780 31.78 44.41 17.70
CA GLN A 780 32.57 44.89 16.56
C GLN A 780 31.91 46.07 15.81
N GLY A 781 30.78 46.58 16.30
CA GLY A 781 30.06 47.72 15.70
C GLY A 781 29.17 47.37 14.50
N GLN A 782 29.01 46.09 14.17
CA GLN A 782 28.17 45.63 13.06
C GLN A 782 26.69 45.59 13.43
N ARG A 783 25.79 45.85 12.47
CA ARG A 783 24.34 45.72 12.69
C ARG A 783 23.86 44.29 12.46
N VAL A 784 23.15 43.73 13.45
CA VAL A 784 22.41 42.47 13.32
C VAL A 784 20.92 42.80 13.24
N ALA A 785 20.29 42.52 12.10
CA ALA A 785 18.88 42.83 11.86
C ALA A 785 17.95 41.87 12.63
N LYS A 786 18.24 40.57 12.61
CA LYS A 786 17.45 39.56 13.31
C LYS A 786 18.33 38.47 13.93
N VAL A 787 17.95 38.06 15.13
CA VAL A 787 18.44 36.84 15.80
C VAL A 787 17.24 35.93 16.03
N VAL A 788 17.25 34.77 15.38
CA VAL A 788 16.15 33.81 15.35
C VAL A 788 16.51 32.54 16.12
N LEU A 789 15.80 32.27 17.22
CA LEU A 789 15.96 31.05 17.99
C LEU A 789 14.81 30.10 17.64
N LEU A 790 15.14 28.90 17.17
CA LEU A 790 14.16 27.87 16.82
C LEU A 790 14.07 26.84 17.95
N ASP A 791 12.99 26.95 18.73
CA ASP A 791 12.57 26.05 19.79
C ASP A 791 13.63 25.72 20.85
N THR A 792 14.38 26.75 21.28
CA THR A 792 15.44 26.61 22.28
C THR A 792 15.05 27.29 23.59
N PRO A 793 15.10 26.61 24.75
CA PRO A 793 14.95 27.25 26.06
C PRO A 793 16.23 28.01 26.48
N PRO A 794 16.15 28.98 27.40
CA PRO A 794 17.35 29.65 27.93
C PRO A 794 18.14 28.74 28.88
N LEU A 795 19.47 28.87 28.91
CA LEU A 795 20.32 28.18 29.88
C LEU A 795 20.20 28.81 31.27
N SER A 796 20.27 27.97 32.30
CA SER A 796 20.44 28.36 33.71
C SER A 796 21.91 28.71 34.00
N THR A 797 22.15 29.55 35.00
CA THR A 797 23.50 29.82 35.52
C THR A 797 24.07 28.64 36.31
N ASN A 798 23.26 27.64 36.64
CA ASN A 798 23.68 26.43 37.35
C ASN A 798 23.86 25.27 36.37
N LYS A 799 25.10 24.76 36.25
CA LYS A 799 25.46 23.64 35.39
C LYS A 799 24.69 22.36 35.69
N LEU A 800 24.42 22.07 36.97
CA LEU A 800 23.65 20.89 37.38
C LEU A 800 22.20 20.97 36.88
N THR A 801 21.62 22.17 36.88
CA THR A 801 20.27 22.39 36.34
C THR A 801 20.24 22.14 34.83
N ASN A 802 21.19 22.71 34.09
CA ASN A 802 21.28 22.48 32.63
C ASN A 802 21.50 21.00 32.30
N LEU A 803 22.30 20.29 33.09
CA LEU A 803 22.53 18.85 32.92
C LEU A 803 21.25 18.05 33.18
N VAL A 804 20.51 18.35 34.25
CA VAL A 804 19.24 17.70 34.57
C VAL A 804 18.19 17.98 33.50
N ASP A 805 18.10 19.21 32.99
CA ASP A 805 17.15 19.58 31.94
C ASP A 805 17.46 18.87 30.62
N LEU A 806 18.74 18.83 30.21
CA LEU A 806 19.21 18.08 29.04
C LEU A 806 18.89 16.60 29.18
N THR A 807 19.18 16.03 30.35
CA THR A 807 18.93 14.62 30.67
C THR A 807 17.44 14.30 30.63
N THR A 808 16.62 15.15 31.22
CA THR A 808 15.14 15.02 31.22
C THR A 808 14.61 15.12 29.80
N PHE A 809 15.12 16.04 28.99
CA PHE A 809 14.76 16.20 27.59
C PHE A 809 15.03 14.93 26.78
N PHE A 810 16.21 14.30 26.91
CA PHE A 810 16.52 13.04 26.25
C PHE A 810 15.69 11.86 26.80
N LEU A 811 15.56 11.71 28.12
CA LEU A 811 14.79 10.61 28.74
C LEU A 811 13.31 10.61 28.38
N THR A 812 12.70 11.80 28.32
CA THR A 812 11.26 11.95 28.06
C THR A 812 10.93 12.03 26.57
N SER A 813 11.92 12.27 25.71
CA SER A 813 11.68 12.58 24.29
C SER A 813 12.41 11.70 23.28
N SER A 814 13.14 10.64 23.66
CA SER A 814 14.00 9.98 22.66
C SER A 814 14.22 8.46 22.75
N ALA A 815 13.61 7.78 21.79
CA ALA A 815 14.23 6.72 20.99
C ALA A 815 13.79 6.82 19.51
N PRO A 816 12.49 7.00 19.18
CA PRO A 816 12.04 6.98 17.77
C PRO A 816 12.30 8.29 17.01
N HIS A 817 12.40 9.44 17.70
CA HIS A 817 12.43 10.76 17.05
C HIS A 817 13.83 11.29 16.76
N ILE A 818 14.86 10.77 17.43
CA ILE A 818 16.27 11.05 17.14
C ILE A 818 16.78 10.12 16.03
N TRP A 819 16.20 8.91 15.93
CA TRP A 819 16.60 7.87 14.97
C TRP A 819 16.69 8.37 13.52
N PRO A 820 15.73 9.14 12.97
CA PRO A 820 15.84 9.63 11.60
C PRO A 820 17.09 10.48 11.37
N TYR A 821 17.45 11.37 12.29
CA TYR A 821 18.62 12.25 12.13
C TYR A 821 19.95 11.49 12.27
N VAL A 822 20.00 10.45 13.11
CA VAL A 822 21.17 9.58 13.28
C VAL A 822 21.31 8.62 12.09
N ALA A 823 20.20 8.08 11.60
CA ALA A 823 20.15 7.25 10.39
C ALA A 823 20.57 8.06 9.16
N ASP A 824 20.09 9.30 8.99
CA ASP A 824 20.49 10.20 7.91
C ASP A 824 22.02 10.38 7.89
N TYR A 825 22.65 10.63 9.06
CA TYR A 825 24.11 10.74 9.16
C TYR A 825 24.85 9.41 8.89
N ALA A 826 24.38 8.31 9.46
CA ALA A 826 24.99 7.00 9.28
C ALA A 826 24.91 6.54 7.82
N HIS A 827 23.79 6.77 7.14
CA HIS A 827 23.62 6.51 5.71
C HIS A 827 24.59 7.33 4.86
N LEU A 828 24.79 8.61 5.18
CA LEU A 828 25.73 9.47 4.44
C LEU A 828 27.21 9.06 4.60
N ARG A 829 27.60 8.57 5.78
CA ARG A 829 28.99 8.14 6.08
C ARG A 829 29.29 6.69 5.66
N LEU A 830 28.30 5.81 5.66
CA LEU A 830 28.45 4.38 5.30
C LEU A 830 28.23 4.12 3.81
N ALA A 831 27.73 5.09 3.05
CA ALA A 831 27.57 5.00 1.59
C ALA A 831 28.90 4.84 0.80
N GLY A 832 30.06 4.83 1.47
CA GLY A 832 31.39 4.62 0.88
C GLY A 832 32.11 3.33 1.27
N GLU A 833 31.55 2.44 2.11
CA GLU A 833 32.21 1.16 2.47
C GLU A 833 31.29 -0.06 2.27
N PRO A 834 31.67 -1.05 1.43
CA PRO A 834 30.79 -2.17 1.06
C PRO A 834 30.56 -3.24 2.14
N SER A 835 31.04 -3.10 3.39
CA SER A 835 31.10 -4.24 4.33
C SER A 835 30.74 -3.97 5.80
N ALA A 836 29.82 -3.06 6.11
CA ALA A 836 29.33 -2.89 7.48
C ALA A 836 27.97 -3.58 7.68
N GLN A 837 27.98 -4.79 8.26
CA GLN A 837 26.77 -5.40 8.82
C GLN A 837 26.21 -4.50 9.93
N ALA A 838 24.88 -4.36 9.99
CA ALA A 838 24.17 -3.54 10.96
C ALA A 838 23.84 -4.27 12.28
N PRO A 839 24.82 -4.53 13.16
CA PRO A 839 24.51 -4.57 14.59
C PRO A 839 25.54 -3.78 15.42
N ASP A 840 25.20 -2.53 15.80
CA ASP A 840 25.69 -1.91 17.05
C ASP A 840 25.04 -0.53 17.43
N LEU A 841 23.96 -0.12 16.74
CA LEU A 841 23.28 1.16 17.02
C LEU A 841 22.45 1.16 18.32
N TRP A 842 21.99 0.00 18.79
CA TRP A 842 21.32 -0.13 20.09
C TRP A 842 22.30 0.08 21.27
N THR A 843 23.56 -0.28 21.08
CA THR A 843 24.65 -0.05 22.04
C THR A 843 24.98 1.45 22.17
N PHE A 844 24.90 2.21 21.07
CA PHE A 844 25.01 3.67 21.05
C PHE A 844 23.89 4.37 21.86
N MET A 845 22.66 3.87 21.77
CA MET A 845 21.56 4.38 22.61
C MET A 845 21.76 4.10 24.10
N GLY A 846 22.37 2.95 24.44
CA GLY A 846 22.74 2.62 25.81
C GLY A 846 23.74 3.60 26.44
N LEU A 847 24.60 4.22 25.63
CA LEU A 847 25.60 5.21 26.08
C LEU A 847 25.01 6.60 26.36
N LEU A 848 23.83 6.93 25.83
CA LEU A 848 23.16 8.22 26.02
C LEU A 848 22.18 8.22 27.21
N THR A 849 22.30 7.24 28.12
CA THR A 849 21.55 7.21 29.38
C THR A 849 22.13 8.19 30.40
N PRO A 850 21.32 8.73 31.34
CA PRO A 850 21.76 9.68 32.36
C PRO A 850 23.01 9.23 33.14
N ASP A 851 23.04 7.95 33.53
CA ASP A 851 24.15 7.36 34.29
C ASP A 851 25.43 7.23 33.46
N ASN A 852 25.31 7.05 32.15
CA ASN A 852 26.45 6.97 31.25
C ASN A 852 26.93 8.37 30.80
N ILE A 853 26.03 9.35 30.63
CA ILE A 853 26.38 10.76 30.38
C ILE A 853 27.11 11.36 31.59
N ALA A 854 26.66 11.05 32.82
CA ALA A 854 27.36 11.45 34.04
C ALA A 854 28.74 10.77 34.17
N ARG A 855 28.86 9.49 33.80
CA ARG A 855 30.16 8.77 33.75
C ARG A 855 31.08 9.22 32.61
N LEU A 856 30.51 9.70 31.49
CA LEU A 856 31.22 10.26 30.33
C LEU A 856 31.96 11.55 30.68
N ILE A 857 31.44 12.32 31.65
CA ILE A 857 32.07 13.53 32.19
C ILE A 857 33.19 13.18 33.20
N GLU A 858 33.19 11.99 33.78
CA GLU A 858 34.15 11.56 34.82
C GLU A 858 35.30 10.65 34.32
N GLN A 859 35.22 10.03 33.13
CA GLN A 859 36.23 9.06 32.67
C GLN A 859 36.64 9.24 31.20
N GLU A 860 37.83 9.82 30.97
CA GLU A 860 38.44 10.03 29.64
C GLU A 860 38.71 8.75 28.81
N SER A 861 38.52 7.54 29.35
CA SER A 861 39.20 6.33 28.84
C SER A 861 38.31 5.21 28.26
N ARG A 862 36.97 5.34 28.23
CA ARG A 862 36.09 4.21 27.82
C ARG A 862 35.50 4.24 26.40
N LEU A 863 35.79 5.26 25.59
CA LEU A 863 35.39 5.28 24.17
C LEU A 863 36.28 4.43 23.23
N MET A 864 37.35 3.80 23.75
CA MET A 864 38.31 3.01 22.95
C MET A 864 37.79 1.65 22.45
N THR A 865 36.49 1.34 22.55
CA THR A 865 35.96 0.01 22.16
C THR A 865 34.78 0.04 21.18
N PHE A 866 34.63 1.10 20.37
CA PHE A 866 33.80 1.07 19.16
C PHE A 866 34.69 1.02 17.92
N ARG A 867 34.58 -0.07 17.15
CA ARG A 867 35.34 -0.31 15.90
C ARG A 867 34.54 0.08 14.65
N GLN A 868 33.91 1.25 14.63
CA GLN A 868 33.35 1.81 13.38
C GLN A 868 33.91 3.22 13.11
N PRO A 869 34.86 3.36 12.15
CA PRO A 869 35.45 4.65 11.78
C PRO A 869 34.42 5.72 11.36
N ALA A 870 33.28 5.30 10.82
CA ALA A 870 32.24 6.16 10.26
C ALA A 870 31.53 7.10 11.26
N LEU A 871 31.41 6.72 12.54
CA LEU A 871 30.65 7.46 13.55
C LEU A 871 31.53 8.21 14.57
N GLN A 872 32.84 8.05 14.49
CA GLN A 872 33.79 8.61 15.47
C GLN A 872 33.75 10.15 15.50
N GLY A 873 33.70 10.81 14.34
CA GLY A 873 33.64 12.28 14.26
C GLY A 873 32.35 12.86 14.84
N LEU A 874 31.21 12.21 14.61
CA LEU A 874 29.91 12.64 15.17
C LEU A 874 29.92 12.58 16.70
N LEU A 875 30.44 11.49 17.25
CA LEU A 875 30.54 11.29 18.70
C LEU A 875 31.41 12.37 19.38
N GLN A 876 32.56 12.67 18.79
CA GLN A 876 33.47 13.71 19.29
C GLN A 876 32.80 15.09 19.26
N VAL A 877 32.05 15.40 18.20
CA VAL A 877 31.34 16.67 18.06
C VAL A 877 30.18 16.79 19.06
N ILE A 878 29.39 15.74 19.26
CA ILE A 878 28.31 15.74 20.27
C ILE A 878 28.87 15.97 21.67
N GLN A 879 29.99 15.30 22.00
CA GLN A 879 30.66 15.48 23.28
C GLN A 879 31.14 16.92 23.48
N ALA A 880 31.86 17.46 22.50
CA ALA A 880 32.39 18.83 22.53
C ALA A 880 31.28 19.89 22.62
N ASN A 881 30.19 19.74 21.85
CA ASN A 881 29.06 20.66 21.89
C ASN A 881 28.29 20.58 23.22
N THR A 882 28.18 19.39 23.82
CA THR A 882 27.57 19.22 25.14
C THR A 882 28.39 19.92 26.21
N GLU A 883 29.71 19.74 26.19
CA GLU A 883 30.63 20.44 27.09
C GLU A 883 30.53 21.96 26.92
N ALA A 884 30.56 22.44 25.66
CA ALA A 884 30.42 23.86 25.33
C ALA A 884 29.12 24.45 25.89
N MET A 885 27.99 23.75 25.72
CA MET A 885 26.69 24.19 26.21
C MET A 885 26.62 24.26 27.74
N LEU A 886 27.14 23.24 28.44
CA LEU A 886 27.11 23.21 29.91
C LEU A 886 28.01 24.28 30.55
N ASN A 887 29.04 24.72 29.82
CA ASN A 887 29.99 25.73 30.28
C ASN A 887 29.62 27.16 29.85
N TYR A 888 28.70 27.34 28.91
CA TYR A 888 28.33 28.64 28.38
C TYR A 888 27.42 29.43 29.32
N GLN A 889 27.71 30.73 29.47
CA GLN A 889 26.89 31.68 30.22
C GLN A 889 26.37 32.77 29.29
N PRO A 890 25.08 32.73 28.90
CA PRO A 890 24.51 33.73 28.00
C PRO A 890 24.61 35.14 28.58
N LYS A 891 25.14 36.07 27.81
CA LYS A 891 25.18 37.51 28.16
C LYS A 891 23.88 38.19 27.70
N PRO A 892 23.44 39.27 28.37
CA PRO A 892 22.32 40.07 27.87
C PRO A 892 22.63 40.62 26.47
N TYR A 893 21.74 40.32 25.52
CA TYR A 893 21.82 40.78 24.15
C TYR A 893 21.14 42.16 24.03
N PRO A 894 21.84 43.18 23.50
CA PRO A 894 21.31 44.55 23.42
C PRO A 894 20.16 44.73 22.42
N GLY A 895 19.92 43.76 21.54
CA GLY A 895 18.85 43.79 20.54
C GLY A 895 17.61 42.98 20.95
N LYS A 896 16.69 42.84 20.00
CA LYS A 896 15.47 42.02 20.12
C LYS A 896 15.78 40.56 19.76
N ILE A 897 15.21 39.61 20.48
CA ILE A 897 15.32 38.17 20.17
C ILE A 897 14.00 37.68 19.58
N THR A 898 14.05 36.96 18.47
CA THR A 898 12.87 36.35 17.83
C THR A 898 12.85 34.85 18.11
N LEU A 899 11.84 34.37 18.81
CA LEU A 899 11.67 32.97 19.21
C LEU A 899 10.55 32.31 18.40
N PHE A 900 10.86 31.24 17.69
CA PHE A 900 9.89 30.33 17.09
C PHE A 900 9.76 29.11 17.98
N HIS A 901 8.59 28.88 18.58
CA HIS A 901 8.40 27.88 19.62
C HIS A 901 7.34 26.84 19.20
N ALA A 902 7.62 25.57 19.46
CA ALA A 902 6.73 24.45 19.18
C ALA A 902 5.50 24.44 20.11
N ASP A 903 4.33 24.10 19.57
CA ASP A 903 3.04 23.99 20.28
C ASP A 903 2.31 22.68 19.87
N PRO A 904 2.07 21.72 20.80
CA PRO A 904 2.24 21.82 22.26
C PRO A 904 3.70 21.71 22.73
N VAL A 905 3.99 22.41 23.83
CA VAL A 905 5.30 22.37 24.52
C VAL A 905 5.54 20.98 25.11
N PHE A 906 6.66 20.36 24.76
CA PHE A 906 7.08 19.07 25.31
C PHE A 906 7.76 19.27 26.69
N GLY A 907 7.36 18.48 27.70
CA GLY A 907 7.89 18.56 29.07
C GLY A 907 7.15 19.52 30.02
N ASN A 908 7.55 19.55 31.31
CA ASN A 908 6.85 20.25 32.39
C ASN A 908 7.04 21.78 32.44
N ASN A 909 7.86 22.38 31.58
CA ASN A 909 8.17 23.83 31.62
C ASN A 909 7.28 24.68 30.69
N ARG A 910 5.95 24.56 30.84
CA ARG A 910 4.92 25.23 30.00
C ARG A 910 4.94 26.76 30.01
N GLN A 911 5.63 27.42 30.95
CA GLN A 911 5.67 28.89 31.05
C GLN A 911 7.08 29.49 30.88
N ASP A 912 8.16 28.73 31.11
CA ASP A 912 9.48 29.30 31.35
C ASP A 912 10.33 29.54 30.09
N ALA A 913 10.05 28.84 28.97
CA ALA A 913 10.82 29.01 27.74
C ALA A 913 10.63 30.41 27.11
N VAL A 914 9.41 30.95 27.13
CA VAL A 914 9.09 32.28 26.59
C VAL A 914 9.48 33.39 27.57
N THR A 915 9.19 33.24 28.86
CA THR A 915 9.53 34.24 29.88
C THR A 915 11.02 34.26 30.20
N GLY A 916 11.71 33.13 30.07
CA GLY A 916 13.11 33.01 30.42
C GLY A 916 14.08 33.64 29.42
N TRP A 917 13.66 33.93 28.18
CA TRP A 917 14.48 34.74 27.25
C TRP A 917 14.34 36.25 27.47
N LEU A 918 13.28 36.72 28.14
CA LEU A 918 13.09 38.16 28.42
C LEU A 918 14.23 38.75 29.25
N LYS A 919 14.82 37.98 30.17
CA LYS A 919 15.99 38.41 30.97
C LYS A 919 17.27 38.60 30.14
N PHE A 920 17.32 38.06 28.92
CA PHE A 920 18.48 38.13 28.04
C PHE A 920 18.27 39.05 26.83
N ALA A 921 17.06 39.53 26.56
CA ALA A 921 16.77 40.40 25.42
C ALA A 921 16.46 41.83 25.89
N MET A 922 17.42 42.76 25.78
CA MET A 922 17.25 44.13 26.29
C MET A 922 16.14 44.92 25.57
N GLN A 923 15.82 44.57 24.32
CA GLN A 923 14.71 45.18 23.56
C GLN A 923 13.46 44.28 23.50
N GLY A 924 13.39 43.24 24.33
CA GLY A 924 12.27 42.31 24.42
C GLY A 924 12.35 41.12 23.46
N THR A 925 11.38 40.22 23.59
CA THR A 925 11.26 39.00 22.78
C THR A 925 10.02 39.03 21.89
N GLU A 926 10.15 38.52 20.67
CA GLU A 926 9.03 38.30 19.75
C GLU A 926 8.81 36.81 19.57
N VAL A 927 7.57 36.34 19.70
CA VAL A 927 7.28 34.91 19.83
C VAL A 927 6.30 34.45 18.75
N TYR A 928 6.74 33.48 17.96
CA TYR A 928 5.95 32.82 16.94
C TYR A 928 5.68 31.37 17.35
N LYS A 929 4.41 31.02 17.51
CA LYS A 929 4.01 29.63 17.75
C LYS A 929 3.97 28.83 16.45
N ILE A 930 4.60 27.66 16.46
CA ILE A 930 4.68 26.70 15.36
C ILE A 930 4.05 25.38 15.83
N PRO A 931 3.08 24.81 15.10
CA PRO A 931 2.54 23.49 15.45
C PRO A 931 3.63 22.43 15.46
N GLY A 932 3.55 21.44 16.35
CA GLY A 932 4.50 20.31 16.42
C GLY A 932 5.28 20.26 17.73
N HIS A 933 6.39 19.52 17.75
CA HIS A 933 7.32 19.41 18.88
C HIS A 933 8.76 19.70 18.41
N HIS A 934 9.71 19.77 19.35
CA HIS A 934 11.11 20.16 19.08
C HIS A 934 11.75 19.50 17.85
N PHE A 935 11.59 18.18 17.71
CA PHE A 935 12.16 17.39 16.59
C PHE A 935 11.32 17.37 15.31
N SER A 936 10.04 17.74 15.36
CA SER A 936 9.16 17.79 14.18
C SER A 936 9.00 19.20 13.60
N LEU A 937 9.43 20.25 14.32
CA LEU A 937 9.36 21.65 13.91
C LEU A 937 10.04 21.93 12.55
N LEU A 938 11.17 21.26 12.27
CA LEU A 938 11.89 21.35 10.99
C LEU A 938 11.45 20.30 9.96
N ARG A 939 10.38 19.54 10.19
CA ARG A 939 9.86 18.51 9.25
C ARG A 939 8.45 18.83 8.77
N SER A 940 8.07 18.32 7.61
CA SER A 940 6.68 18.42 7.12
C SER A 940 5.73 17.71 8.08
N PRO A 941 4.55 18.29 8.36
CA PRO A 941 3.99 19.53 7.79
C PRO A 941 4.48 20.84 8.44
N HIS A 942 5.04 20.77 9.64
CA HIS A 942 5.24 21.92 10.51
C HIS A 942 6.24 22.92 9.94
N VAL A 943 7.21 22.41 9.19
CA VAL A 943 8.24 23.19 8.52
C VAL A 943 7.67 24.19 7.51
N GLU A 944 6.52 23.91 6.89
CA GLU A 944 5.85 24.86 5.98
C GLU A 944 5.31 26.08 6.73
N THR A 945 4.74 25.83 7.92
CA THR A 945 4.26 26.92 8.79
C THR A 945 5.42 27.71 9.38
N LEU A 946 6.51 27.03 9.75
CA LEU A 946 7.75 27.66 10.17
C LEU A 946 8.33 28.54 9.06
N ALA A 947 8.53 28.00 7.85
CA ALA A 947 9.13 28.70 6.72
C ALA A 947 8.33 29.97 6.37
N ARG A 948 7.01 29.85 6.26
CA ARG A 948 6.13 30.99 5.97
C ARG A 948 6.23 32.10 7.02
N LYS A 949 6.16 31.74 8.31
CA LYS A 949 6.26 32.74 9.40
C LYS A 949 7.67 33.32 9.50
N LEU A 950 8.70 32.49 9.29
CA LEU A 950 10.10 32.90 9.32
C LEU A 950 10.41 33.88 8.17
N ASN A 951 9.98 33.59 6.95
CA ASN A 951 10.13 34.51 5.82
C ASN A 951 9.49 35.86 6.07
N ASN A 952 8.22 35.87 6.51
CA ASN A 952 7.52 37.11 6.85
C ASN A 952 8.30 37.90 7.92
N CYS A 953 8.76 37.23 8.97
CA CYS A 953 9.53 37.85 10.05
C CYS A 953 10.88 38.42 9.57
N LEU A 954 11.54 37.79 8.60
CA LEU A 954 12.82 38.25 8.05
C LEU A 954 12.66 39.42 7.07
N ASP A 955 11.46 39.59 6.50
CA ASP A 955 11.10 40.70 5.61
C ASP A 955 10.59 41.94 6.38
N GLU A 956 10.14 41.77 7.62
CA GLU A 956 9.81 42.87 8.54
C GLU A 956 11.11 43.53 9.06
N VAL A 957 11.48 44.68 8.48
CA VAL A 957 12.62 45.52 8.88
C VAL A 957 12.27 46.40 10.07
#